data_AF-A0A7X8DN83-F1
#
_entry.id   AF-A0A7X8DN83-F1
#
_cell.length_a   1.000
_cell.length_b   1.000
_cell.length_c   1.000
_cell.angle_alpha   90.00
_cell.angle_beta   90.00
_cell.angle_gamma   90.00
#
_symmetry.space_group_name_H-M   'P 1'
#
loop_
_entity.id
_entity.type
_entity.pdbx_description
1 polymer ?
#
loop_
_entity_poly.entity_id
_entity_poly.type
_entity_poly.pdbx_seq_one_letter_code
_entity_poly.pdbx_strand_id
1 'polypeptide(L)'
;MRNIAYKDFVSNVETITKYYKILVDKTSRKKIVGSTNEWILDNYYLISEQKKTLKEELRSKEIVKIKSKRKLLLHDLLYVELEQLNFQIDNEVIFKSLIDFQQKNSDYFSYAEINFLFILLKLIVIEKISSLSEELKIKLEEKSKAEQFFAAIKEEIINSGNFSLLEKAFQNDEKIIKNPYYLDQLLNNFFNTFDEVPEKLNLFLQHILTQYNTQISDLVQREIDESAENNILISNLFVSFKKITKLEVSELYTRISFTEQTLMSEKAAMYSHMYENNKNNYRTKIIREAKKLQISEYQYALNLIEEADNSNHHVGWVLFKPKKYKERAYAYMLIVTFSTLILSALLSVFMGYIAFILLIVPISQFVIELFNQLLQYLHKPHSTLKLKFEKDIPEEYSTMVIIPTIVKDKEKITQMFDKLEVYYLSNYSDNLYFTLLGDCSSESTKHTDFDAEVIEAGLSKVKKLNEKYNKNIFNFVYRQRFYSEGEGCYLGFERKRGAILHFNDLVLGNFSDEKKQELFQCQTLDNFDKPITYIITLDTDTQLVLYSAFQLIGAIAHPMNQPVLSEDKRKVISGYAIMQPRINVDIEVTNKSKYAQLFSGLGGLDVYTTASYELYQDTFNEGSFVGKGIYNLKVFQQILSGTFPQNLILSHDLLEGNYLRCGLINDVELFDDSPSNYLDDAKRHHRWVRGDWQIIRWL
;
A
#
# COMPACT_ATOMS: atom_id res chain seq x y z
N MET A 1 -3.85 25.84 24.64
CA MET A 1 -4.90 25.20 23.81
C MET A 1 -4.37 24.17 22.78
N ARG A 2 -3.09 23.77 22.83
CA ARG A 2 -2.48 22.75 21.96
C ARG A 2 -2.87 21.29 22.29
N ASN A 3 -3.68 21.05 23.34
CA ASN A 3 -3.62 19.80 24.12
C ASN A 3 -4.96 19.28 24.66
N ILE A 4 -6.12 19.85 24.31
CA ILE A 4 -7.41 19.48 24.93
C ILE A 4 -7.83 18.09 24.42
N ALA A 5 -8.11 17.94 23.11
CA ALA A 5 -8.47 16.64 22.52
C ALA A 5 -7.47 15.50 22.81
N TYR A 6 -6.16 15.80 22.87
CA TYR A 6 -5.14 14.79 23.19
C TYR A 6 -5.16 14.40 24.68
N LYS A 7 -5.25 15.38 25.58
CA LYS A 7 -5.29 15.14 27.02
C LYS A 7 -6.57 14.41 27.41
N ASP A 8 -7.69 14.83 26.82
CA ASP A 8 -9.01 14.23 27.06
C ASP A 8 -9.04 12.80 26.54
N PHE A 9 -8.49 12.53 25.35
CA PHE A 9 -8.30 11.16 24.84
C PHE A 9 -7.48 10.29 25.80
N VAL A 10 -6.33 10.76 26.27
CA VAL A 10 -5.50 9.99 27.21
C VAL A 10 -6.27 9.73 28.51
N SER A 11 -6.96 10.74 29.04
CA SER A 11 -7.80 10.61 30.24
C SER A 11 -8.92 9.59 30.04
N ASN A 12 -9.60 9.63 28.90
CA ASN A 12 -10.69 8.71 28.58
C ASN A 12 -10.21 7.26 28.51
N VAL A 13 -9.09 7.01 27.81
CA VAL A 13 -8.49 5.66 27.77
C VAL A 13 -8.05 5.19 29.15
N GLU A 14 -7.52 6.08 29.99
CA GLU A 14 -7.16 5.74 31.38
C GLU A 14 -8.38 5.38 32.23
N THR A 15 -9.49 6.11 32.11
CA THR A 15 -10.75 5.81 32.79
C THR A 15 -11.26 4.42 32.42
N ILE A 16 -11.35 4.13 31.11
CA ILE A 16 -11.77 2.80 30.62
C ILE A 16 -10.83 1.71 31.12
N THR A 17 -9.51 1.96 31.09
CA THR A 17 -8.49 1.00 31.55
C THR A 17 -8.63 0.71 33.04
N LYS A 18 -8.90 1.73 33.87
CA LYS A 18 -9.15 1.54 35.31
C LYS A 18 -10.38 0.68 35.53
N TYR A 19 -11.47 0.95 34.81
CA TYR A 19 -12.69 0.17 34.95
C TYR A 19 -12.52 -1.28 34.49
N TYR A 20 -11.89 -1.50 33.33
CA TYR A 20 -11.54 -2.83 32.83
C TYR A 20 -10.75 -3.65 33.87
N LYS A 21 -9.75 -3.05 34.54
CA LYS A 21 -8.99 -3.73 35.60
C LYS A 21 -9.86 -4.16 36.79
N ILE A 22 -10.85 -3.34 37.17
CA ILE A 22 -11.81 -3.68 38.23
C ILE A 22 -12.66 -4.88 37.80
N LEU A 23 -13.12 -4.90 36.55
CA LEU A 23 -13.90 -6.02 36.01
C LEU A 23 -13.09 -7.32 35.94
N VAL A 24 -11.81 -7.25 35.52
CA VAL A 24 -10.90 -8.40 35.50
C VAL A 24 -10.68 -8.97 36.90
N ASP A 25 -10.42 -8.12 37.90
CA ASP A 25 -10.26 -8.56 39.30
C ASP A 25 -11.53 -9.26 39.80
N LYS A 26 -12.72 -8.70 39.55
CA LYS A 26 -13.99 -9.34 39.94
C LYS A 26 -14.23 -10.68 39.25
N THR A 27 -13.95 -10.77 37.96
CA THR A 27 -14.15 -12.01 37.18
C THR A 27 -13.16 -13.09 37.61
N SER A 28 -11.92 -12.72 37.93
CA SER A 28 -10.93 -13.67 38.48
C SER A 28 -11.34 -14.26 39.84
N ARG A 29 -12.15 -13.52 40.60
CA ARG A 29 -12.80 -13.98 41.85
C ARG A 29 -14.13 -14.71 41.61
N LYS A 30 -14.44 -15.10 40.37
CA LYS A 30 -15.68 -15.79 39.96
C LYS A 30 -16.98 -15.03 40.24
N LYS A 31 -16.93 -13.69 40.32
CA LYS A 31 -18.14 -12.86 40.42
C LYS A 31 -18.73 -12.57 39.05
N ILE A 32 -20.06 -12.66 38.93
CA ILE A 32 -20.80 -12.28 37.72
C ILE A 32 -20.85 -10.74 37.67
N VAL A 33 -20.40 -10.16 36.55
CA VAL A 33 -20.35 -8.70 36.35
C VAL A 33 -21.49 -8.16 35.51
N GLY A 34 -22.29 -9.02 34.85
CA GLY A 34 -23.42 -8.65 34.00
C GLY A 34 -23.03 -8.39 32.55
N SER A 35 -23.99 -8.54 31.63
CA SER A 35 -23.76 -8.52 30.17
C SER A 35 -23.14 -7.22 29.65
N THR A 36 -23.57 -6.07 30.18
CA THR A 36 -23.03 -4.75 29.80
C THR A 36 -21.52 -4.64 30.09
N ASN A 37 -21.06 -5.28 31.17
CA ASN A 37 -19.66 -5.26 31.58
C ASN A 37 -18.82 -6.31 30.84
N GLU A 38 -19.43 -7.43 30.44
CA GLU A 38 -18.79 -8.43 29.57
C GLU A 38 -18.38 -7.83 28.23
N TRP A 39 -19.20 -6.94 27.64
CA TRP A 39 -18.83 -6.21 26.42
C TRP A 39 -17.49 -5.48 26.55
N ILE A 40 -17.24 -4.80 27.69
CA ILE A 40 -15.98 -4.09 27.93
C ILE A 40 -14.81 -5.08 28.08
N LEU A 41 -15.02 -6.19 28.80
CA LEU A 41 -14.00 -7.22 28.99
C LEU A 41 -13.57 -7.84 27.65
N ASP A 42 -14.54 -8.21 26.82
CA ASP A 42 -14.30 -8.90 25.56
C ASP A 42 -13.69 -8.00 24.48
N ASN A 43 -13.95 -6.68 24.54
CA ASN A 43 -13.61 -5.75 23.47
C ASN A 43 -12.56 -4.69 23.84
N TYR A 44 -12.06 -4.66 25.09
CA TYR A 44 -11.02 -3.70 25.52
C TYR A 44 -9.76 -3.74 24.63
N TYR A 45 -9.43 -4.90 24.05
CA TYR A 45 -8.28 -5.04 23.17
C TYR A 45 -8.32 -4.05 21.99
N LEU A 46 -9.51 -3.74 21.44
CA LEU A 46 -9.69 -2.78 20.35
C LEU A 46 -9.20 -1.38 20.73
N ILE A 47 -9.52 -0.93 21.95
CA ILE A 47 -9.09 0.38 22.47
C ILE A 47 -7.58 0.37 22.69
N SER A 48 -7.05 -0.73 23.22
CA SER A 48 -5.61 -0.87 23.49
C SER A 48 -4.77 -0.84 22.21
N GLU A 49 -5.25 -1.47 21.13
CA GLU A 49 -4.59 -1.53 19.82
C GLU A 49 -4.56 -0.14 19.16
N GLN A 50 -5.69 0.56 19.16
CA GLN A 50 -5.81 1.89 18.53
C GLN A 50 -5.09 2.99 19.31
N LYS A 51 -4.76 2.77 20.59
CA LYS A 51 -4.15 3.78 21.47
C LYS A 51 -2.88 4.38 20.88
N LYS A 52 -1.98 3.54 20.34
CA LYS A 52 -0.68 4.01 19.81
C LYS A 52 -0.89 4.81 18.53
N THR A 53 -1.70 4.29 17.60
CA THR A 53 -1.98 4.92 16.31
C THR A 53 -2.64 6.29 16.48
N LEU A 54 -3.71 6.38 17.27
CA LEU A 54 -4.42 7.64 17.55
C LEU A 54 -3.52 8.69 18.20
N LYS A 55 -2.60 8.26 19.07
CA LYS A 55 -1.62 9.13 19.73
C LYS A 55 -0.68 9.79 18.71
N GLU A 56 -0.25 9.03 17.69
CA GLU A 56 0.62 9.52 16.62
C GLU A 56 -0.16 10.42 15.64
N GLU A 57 -1.35 10.01 15.23
CA GLU A 57 -2.23 10.76 14.33
C GLU A 57 -2.62 12.15 14.89
N LEU A 58 -3.00 12.22 16.18
CA LEU A 58 -3.35 13.48 16.84
C LEU A 58 -2.18 14.46 16.97
N ARG A 59 -0.94 13.95 16.97
CA ARG A 59 0.29 14.75 17.05
C ARG A 59 0.81 15.17 15.67
N SER A 60 0.19 14.70 14.59
CA SER A 60 0.59 15.06 13.24
C SER A 60 0.53 16.57 13.00
N LYS A 61 1.46 17.08 12.19
CA LYS A 61 1.60 18.53 11.95
C LYS A 61 0.37 19.14 11.29
N GLU A 62 -0.40 18.36 10.54
CA GLU A 62 -1.60 18.81 9.82
C GLU A 62 -2.76 19.02 10.79
N ILE A 63 -3.05 18.03 11.63
CA ILE A 63 -4.10 18.08 12.64
C ILE A 63 -3.82 19.17 13.68
N VAL A 64 -2.55 19.36 14.07
CA VAL A 64 -2.17 20.41 15.04
C VAL A 64 -2.42 21.83 14.50
N LYS A 65 -2.40 22.04 13.17
CA LYS A 65 -2.63 23.35 12.57
C LYS A 65 -4.10 23.75 12.51
N ILE A 66 -5.04 22.81 12.61
CA ILE A 66 -6.47 23.10 12.61
C ILE A 66 -6.80 23.95 13.86
N LYS A 67 -7.50 25.07 13.65
CA LYS A 67 -7.86 26.01 14.72
C LYS A 67 -8.76 25.33 15.76
N SER A 68 -8.58 25.62 17.04
CA SER A 68 -9.35 25.00 18.14
C SER A 68 -10.87 25.17 17.99
N LYS A 69 -11.34 26.36 17.60
CA LYS A 69 -12.78 26.61 17.33
C LYS A 69 -13.33 25.71 16.23
N ARG A 70 -12.51 25.44 15.20
CA ARG A 70 -12.87 24.55 14.09
C ARG A 70 -12.92 23.09 14.53
N LYS A 71 -11.98 22.66 15.38
CA LYS A 71 -12.00 21.31 15.95
C LYS A 71 -13.26 21.04 16.78
N LEU A 72 -13.66 22.01 17.60
CA LEU A 72 -14.87 21.91 18.41
C LEU A 72 -16.12 21.78 17.53
N LEU A 73 -16.26 22.64 16.53
CA LEU A 73 -17.39 22.56 15.58
C LEU A 73 -17.49 21.18 14.88
N LEU A 74 -16.36 20.63 14.43
CA LEU A 74 -16.35 19.31 13.76
C LEU A 74 -16.66 18.17 14.73
N HIS A 75 -16.24 18.29 15.99
CA HIS A 75 -16.60 17.34 17.06
C HIS A 75 -18.09 17.43 17.36
N ASP A 76 -18.62 18.62 17.64
CA ASP A 76 -20.04 18.83 17.97
C ASP A 76 -20.95 18.31 16.83
N LEU A 77 -20.58 18.59 15.58
CA LEU A 77 -21.31 18.12 14.41
C LEU A 77 -21.37 16.59 14.34
N LEU A 78 -20.23 15.92 14.50
CA LEU A 78 -20.20 14.45 14.48
C LEU A 78 -20.87 13.85 15.71
N TYR A 79 -20.74 14.47 16.88
CA TYR A 79 -21.32 13.98 18.12
C TYR A 79 -22.84 13.96 18.05
N VAL A 80 -23.47 15.06 17.60
CA VAL A 80 -24.93 15.15 17.45
C VAL A 80 -25.46 14.08 16.49
N GLU A 81 -24.77 13.86 15.36
CA GLU A 81 -25.17 12.83 14.39
C GLU A 81 -25.05 11.41 14.98
N LEU A 82 -23.94 11.11 15.67
CA LEU A 82 -23.73 9.82 16.31
C LEU A 82 -24.72 9.56 17.45
N GLU A 83 -25.07 10.59 18.22
CA GLU A 83 -26.04 10.50 19.31
C GLU A 83 -27.45 10.22 18.78
N GLN A 84 -27.88 10.87 17.69
CA GLN A 84 -29.17 10.60 17.05
C GLN A 84 -29.30 9.16 16.54
N LEU A 85 -28.18 8.55 16.13
CA LEU A 85 -28.11 7.15 15.71
C LEU A 85 -27.91 6.16 16.87
N ASN A 86 -27.95 6.62 18.12
CA ASN A 86 -27.61 5.83 19.30
C ASN A 86 -26.26 5.08 19.13
N PHE A 87 -25.29 5.76 18.52
CA PHE A 87 -23.96 5.26 18.16
C PHE A 87 -23.96 4.00 17.28
N GLN A 88 -25.07 3.66 16.62
CA GLN A 88 -25.12 2.64 15.59
C GLN A 88 -24.67 3.24 14.26
N ILE A 89 -23.38 3.10 13.96
CA ILE A 89 -22.77 3.75 12.81
C ILE A 89 -23.23 3.09 11.51
N ASP A 90 -23.80 3.95 10.67
CA ASP A 90 -24.00 3.76 9.25
C ASP A 90 -23.19 4.84 8.50
N ASN A 91 -22.16 4.39 7.77
CA ASN A 91 -21.26 5.29 7.04
C ASN A 91 -22.01 6.14 6.02
N GLU A 92 -23.06 5.59 5.37
CA GLU A 92 -23.80 6.31 4.34
C GLU A 92 -24.58 7.48 4.92
N VAL A 93 -25.21 7.28 6.09
CA VAL A 93 -25.96 8.34 6.78
C VAL A 93 -25.01 9.45 7.25
N ILE A 94 -23.89 9.07 7.88
CA ILE A 94 -22.89 10.04 8.37
C ILE A 94 -22.27 10.83 7.22
N PHE A 95 -21.87 10.15 6.14
CA PHE A 95 -21.27 10.81 4.99
C PHE A 95 -22.25 11.78 4.33
N LYS A 96 -23.51 11.38 4.20
CA LYS A 96 -24.57 12.26 3.68
C LYS A 96 -24.77 13.50 4.55
N SER A 97 -24.86 13.34 5.88
CA SER A 97 -25.00 14.47 6.81
C SER A 97 -23.83 15.47 6.68
N LEU A 98 -22.60 14.96 6.57
CA LEU A 98 -21.40 15.79 6.34
C LEU A 98 -21.43 16.51 4.98
N ILE A 99 -21.88 15.86 3.91
CA ILE A 99 -22.02 16.48 2.59
C ILE A 99 -23.09 17.58 2.64
N ASP A 100 -24.26 17.28 3.21
CA ASP A 100 -25.38 18.21 3.36
C ASP A 100 -24.95 19.46 4.16
N PHE A 101 -24.16 19.28 5.21
CA PHE A 101 -23.59 20.39 5.98
C PHE A 101 -22.68 21.28 5.13
N GLN A 102 -21.74 20.68 4.38
CA GLN A 102 -20.82 21.43 3.53
C GLN A 102 -21.57 22.25 2.47
N GLN A 103 -22.58 21.64 1.81
CA GLN A 103 -23.39 22.30 0.79
C GLN A 103 -24.23 23.44 1.36
N LYS A 104 -24.97 23.20 2.46
CA LYS A 104 -25.85 24.22 3.07
C LYS A 104 -25.08 25.44 3.55
N ASN A 105 -23.85 25.26 4.05
CA ASN A 105 -23.06 26.33 4.63
C ASN A 105 -21.98 26.88 3.67
N SER A 106 -21.83 26.32 2.46
CA SER A 106 -20.70 26.62 1.55
C SER A 106 -19.33 26.49 2.23
N ASP A 107 -19.21 25.51 3.12
CA ASP A 107 -18.08 25.31 4.02
C ASP A 107 -17.39 23.98 3.72
N TYR A 108 -16.53 23.99 2.69
CA TYR A 108 -15.89 22.79 2.15
C TYR A 108 -14.70 22.34 3.00
N PHE A 109 -14.68 21.07 3.37
CA PHE A 109 -13.63 20.51 4.22
C PHE A 109 -12.32 20.32 3.46
N SER A 110 -11.23 20.78 4.09
CA SER A 110 -9.86 20.48 3.66
C SER A 110 -9.49 19.01 3.92
N TYR A 111 -8.48 18.50 3.22
CA TYR A 111 -7.95 17.14 3.47
C TYR A 111 -7.53 16.94 4.93
N ALA A 112 -6.97 17.97 5.56
CA ALA A 112 -6.62 17.92 6.99
C ALA A 112 -7.85 17.78 7.90
N GLU A 113 -8.96 18.44 7.56
CA GLU A 113 -10.22 18.35 8.31
C GLU A 113 -10.89 16.99 8.10
N ILE A 114 -10.84 16.42 6.89
CA ILE A 114 -11.38 15.08 6.63
C ILE A 114 -10.59 14.01 7.40
N ASN A 115 -9.27 14.11 7.41
CA ASN A 115 -8.44 13.24 8.25
C ASN A 115 -8.76 13.43 9.74
N PHE A 116 -9.05 14.67 10.17
CA PHE A 116 -9.49 14.92 11.54
C PHE A 116 -10.87 14.31 11.84
N LEU A 117 -11.83 14.36 10.91
CA LEU A 117 -13.14 13.71 11.04
C LEU A 117 -12.99 12.19 11.18
N PHE A 118 -12.11 11.57 10.40
CA PHE A 118 -11.79 10.15 10.54
C PHE A 118 -11.30 9.79 11.95
N ILE A 119 -10.39 10.60 12.50
CA ILE A 119 -9.88 10.45 13.87
C ILE A 119 -11.02 10.69 14.88
N LEU A 120 -11.85 11.71 14.67
CA LEU A 120 -12.95 12.08 15.56
C LEU A 120 -13.99 10.97 15.72
N LEU A 121 -14.33 10.23 14.65
CA LEU A 121 -15.23 9.07 14.73
C LEU A 121 -14.77 8.08 15.81
N LYS A 122 -13.46 7.82 15.89
CA LYS A 122 -12.87 6.95 16.91
C LYS A 122 -12.88 7.60 18.29
N LEU A 123 -12.55 8.89 18.36
CA LEU A 123 -12.45 9.61 19.64
C LEU A 123 -13.80 9.77 20.33
N ILE A 124 -14.85 10.11 19.59
CA ILE A 124 -16.20 10.31 20.14
C ILE A 124 -16.76 8.99 20.71
N VAL A 125 -16.52 7.87 20.02
CA VAL A 125 -16.91 6.55 20.53
C VAL A 125 -16.13 6.21 21.82
N ILE A 126 -14.81 6.47 21.86
CA ILE A 126 -14.00 6.27 23.07
C ILE A 126 -14.45 7.19 24.22
N GLU A 127 -14.80 8.44 23.91
CA GLU A 127 -15.33 9.40 24.89
C GLU A 127 -16.65 8.88 25.50
N LYS A 128 -17.58 8.38 24.67
CA LYS A 128 -18.83 7.81 25.16
C LYS A 128 -18.63 6.53 25.96
N ILE A 129 -17.74 5.63 25.53
CA ILE A 129 -17.37 4.42 26.31
C ILE A 129 -16.76 4.82 27.67
N SER A 130 -15.93 5.87 27.70
CA SER A 130 -15.31 6.38 28.93
C SER A 130 -16.37 6.91 29.90
N SER A 131 -17.29 7.74 29.40
CA SER A 131 -18.42 8.25 30.20
C SER A 131 -19.26 7.11 30.78
N LEU A 132 -19.63 6.14 29.94
CA LEU A 132 -20.40 4.97 30.37
C LEU A 132 -19.62 4.09 31.34
N SER A 133 -18.30 3.95 31.19
CA SER A 133 -17.45 3.20 32.11
C SER A 133 -17.40 3.82 33.51
N GLU A 134 -17.36 5.15 33.62
CA GLU A 134 -17.40 5.82 34.93
C GLU A 134 -18.77 5.66 35.59
N GLU A 135 -19.86 5.76 34.83
CA GLU A 135 -21.21 5.53 35.33
C GLU A 135 -21.40 4.08 35.82
N LEU A 136 -21.03 3.09 35.00
CA LEU A 136 -21.11 1.68 35.36
C LEU A 136 -20.19 1.32 36.53
N LYS A 137 -19.07 2.03 36.70
CA LYS A 137 -18.21 1.88 37.86
C LYS A 137 -18.89 2.33 39.15
N ILE A 138 -19.54 3.51 39.13
CA ILE A 138 -20.29 4.01 40.29
C ILE A 138 -21.40 3.01 40.67
N LYS A 139 -22.19 2.56 39.68
CA LYS A 139 -23.24 1.54 39.87
C LYS A 139 -22.70 0.23 40.45
N LEU A 140 -21.57 -0.24 39.93
CA LEU A 140 -20.93 -1.46 40.39
C LEU A 140 -20.37 -1.34 41.82
N GLU A 141 -19.87 -0.16 42.21
CA GLU A 141 -19.44 0.14 43.57
C GLU A 141 -20.61 0.17 44.54
N GLU A 142 -21.74 0.79 44.16
CA GLU A 142 -22.96 0.79 44.97
C GLU A 142 -23.53 -0.61 45.17
N LYS A 143 -23.62 -1.40 44.10
CA LYS A 143 -24.01 -2.81 44.18
C LYS A 143 -23.09 -3.62 45.10
N SER A 144 -21.78 -3.36 45.04
CA SER A 144 -20.81 -4.04 45.92
C SER A 144 -20.97 -3.65 47.39
N LYS A 145 -21.29 -2.38 47.67
CA LYS A 145 -21.58 -1.90 49.04
C LYS A 145 -22.85 -2.54 49.58
N ALA A 146 -23.89 -2.65 48.76
CA ALA A 146 -25.13 -3.35 49.12
C ALA A 146 -24.86 -4.84 49.43
N GLU A 147 -24.13 -5.55 48.56
CA GLU A 147 -23.71 -6.94 48.81
C GLU A 147 -22.95 -7.09 50.13
N GLN A 148 -21.96 -6.24 50.39
CA GLN A 148 -21.13 -6.29 51.60
C GLN A 148 -21.94 -5.99 52.87
N PHE A 149 -22.84 -5.00 52.80
CA PHE A 149 -23.71 -4.63 53.91
C PHE A 149 -24.61 -5.81 54.33
N PHE A 150 -25.29 -6.44 53.36
CA PHE A 150 -26.14 -7.59 53.67
C PHE A 150 -25.36 -8.85 54.02
N ALA A 151 -24.15 -9.04 53.49
CA ALA A 151 -23.27 -10.14 53.89
C ALA A 151 -22.82 -10.01 55.35
N ALA A 152 -22.42 -8.80 55.78
CA ALA A 152 -22.02 -8.53 57.16
C ALA A 152 -23.20 -8.76 58.13
N ILE A 153 -24.39 -8.26 57.78
CA ILE A 153 -25.61 -8.46 58.56
C ILE A 153 -25.98 -9.95 58.62
N LYS A 154 -25.85 -10.68 57.51
CA LYS A 154 -26.11 -12.12 57.47
C LYS A 154 -25.18 -12.88 58.42
N GLU A 155 -23.88 -12.58 58.38
CA GLU A 155 -22.88 -13.21 59.25
C GLU A 155 -23.17 -12.91 60.73
N GLU A 156 -23.57 -11.68 61.05
CA GLU A 156 -23.90 -11.27 62.41
C GLU A 156 -25.21 -11.91 62.93
N ILE A 157 -26.22 -12.05 62.07
CA ILE A 157 -27.48 -12.75 62.39
C ILE A 157 -27.23 -14.24 62.61
N ILE A 158 -26.42 -14.89 61.77
CA ILE A 158 -26.06 -16.31 61.94
C ILE A 158 -25.30 -16.52 63.26
N ASN A 159 -24.41 -15.61 63.62
CA ASN A 159 -23.55 -15.75 64.81
C ASN A 159 -24.24 -15.37 66.13
N SER A 160 -25.18 -14.40 66.12
CA SER A 160 -25.74 -13.81 67.35
C SER A 160 -27.27 -13.93 67.49
N GLY A 161 -27.99 -14.29 66.42
CA GLY A 161 -29.46 -14.30 66.40
C GLY A 161 -30.12 -12.93 66.60
N ASN A 162 -29.35 -11.84 66.54
CA ASN A 162 -29.82 -10.50 66.88
C ASN A 162 -30.15 -9.69 65.63
N PHE A 163 -31.43 -9.37 65.43
CA PHE A 163 -31.94 -8.65 64.27
C PHE A 163 -31.91 -7.11 64.40
N SER A 164 -31.48 -6.58 65.57
CA SER A 164 -31.54 -5.14 65.88
C SER A 164 -30.61 -4.26 65.02
N LEU A 165 -29.58 -4.82 64.39
CA LEU A 165 -28.71 -4.09 63.46
C LEU A 165 -29.41 -3.70 62.16
N LEU A 166 -30.27 -4.58 61.65
CA LEU A 166 -31.07 -4.32 60.46
C LEU A 166 -32.07 -3.20 60.75
N GLU A 167 -32.77 -3.26 61.88
CA GLU A 167 -33.68 -2.20 62.32
C GLU A 167 -32.97 -0.84 62.49
N LYS A 168 -31.79 -0.82 63.15
CA LYS A 168 -31.01 0.41 63.35
C LYS A 168 -30.46 1.00 62.05
N ALA A 169 -30.02 0.16 61.11
CA ALA A 169 -29.47 0.64 59.84
C ALA A 169 -30.54 1.29 58.97
N PHE A 170 -31.73 0.69 58.91
CA PHE A 170 -32.86 1.23 58.15
C PHE A 170 -33.52 2.45 58.83
N GLN A 171 -33.44 2.57 60.16
CA GLN A 171 -33.91 3.76 60.88
C GLN A 171 -32.97 4.98 60.74
N ASN A 172 -31.67 4.76 60.51
CA ASN A 172 -30.67 5.82 60.53
C ASN A 172 -30.29 6.36 59.14
N ASP A 173 -30.49 5.59 58.05
CA ASP A 173 -30.06 6.02 56.71
C ASP A 173 -31.15 5.80 55.65
N GLU A 174 -31.94 6.86 55.42
CA GLU A 174 -33.01 6.90 54.42
C GLU A 174 -32.49 6.63 52.98
N LYS A 175 -31.17 6.78 52.74
CA LYS A 175 -30.54 6.51 51.43
C LYS A 175 -30.48 5.02 51.09
N ILE A 176 -30.46 4.14 52.09
CA ILE A 176 -30.46 2.67 51.88
C ILE A 176 -31.80 2.24 51.27
N ILE A 177 -32.91 2.85 51.72
CA ILE A 177 -34.27 2.53 51.26
C ILE A 177 -34.52 3.06 49.84
N LYS A 178 -33.87 4.16 49.45
CA LYS A 178 -34.02 4.79 48.12
C LYS A 178 -33.09 4.20 47.05
N ASN A 179 -32.10 3.38 47.43
CA ASN A 179 -31.15 2.80 46.48
C ASN A 179 -31.68 1.45 45.92
N PRO A 180 -31.85 1.32 44.58
CA PRO A 180 -32.40 0.12 43.96
C PRO A 180 -31.62 -1.17 44.30
N TYR A 181 -30.29 -1.10 44.42
CA TYR A 181 -29.44 -2.28 44.67
C TYR A 181 -29.59 -2.83 46.09
N TYR A 182 -29.84 -1.97 47.08
CA TYR A 182 -30.10 -2.42 48.45
C TYR A 182 -31.47 -3.08 48.57
N LEU A 183 -32.47 -2.56 47.85
CA LEU A 183 -33.80 -3.16 47.78
C LEU A 183 -33.78 -4.51 47.06
N ASP A 184 -33.10 -4.61 45.92
CA ASP A 184 -32.92 -5.87 45.19
C ASP A 184 -32.23 -6.93 46.06
N GLN A 185 -31.13 -6.56 46.73
CA GLN A 185 -30.41 -7.47 47.63
C GLN A 185 -31.25 -7.89 48.85
N LEU A 186 -32.07 -6.98 49.39
CA LEU A 186 -33.02 -7.28 50.46
C LEU A 186 -34.10 -8.28 49.98
N LEU A 187 -34.79 -7.94 48.88
CA LEU A 187 -35.95 -8.67 48.35
C LEU A 187 -35.58 -10.05 47.79
N ASN A 188 -34.55 -10.13 46.95
CA ASN A 188 -34.25 -11.32 46.17
C ASN A 188 -33.18 -12.22 46.78
N ASN A 189 -32.26 -11.67 47.58
CA ASN A 189 -31.13 -12.45 48.12
C ASN A 189 -31.21 -12.66 49.63
N PHE A 190 -31.65 -11.67 50.41
CA PHE A 190 -31.68 -11.76 51.86
C PHE A 190 -32.89 -12.56 52.38
N PHE A 191 -34.10 -12.29 51.89
CA PHE A 191 -35.30 -13.04 52.30
C PHE A 191 -35.26 -14.53 51.92
N ASN A 192 -34.76 -14.85 50.73
CA ASN A 192 -34.67 -16.24 50.26
C ASN A 192 -33.65 -17.09 51.03
N THR A 193 -32.86 -16.49 51.94
CA THR A 193 -31.86 -17.21 52.75
C THR A 193 -32.31 -17.62 54.15
N PHE A 194 -33.49 -17.21 54.63
CA PHE A 194 -33.98 -17.56 55.96
C PHE A 194 -35.33 -18.28 55.85
N ASP A 195 -35.41 -19.51 56.37
CA ASP A 195 -36.65 -20.32 56.36
C ASP A 195 -37.76 -19.73 57.25
N GLU A 196 -37.39 -19.03 58.34
CA GLU A 196 -38.30 -18.30 59.22
C GLU A 196 -37.75 -16.89 59.53
N VAL A 197 -38.40 -15.87 58.96
CA VAL A 197 -38.14 -14.46 59.32
C VAL A 197 -39.00 -14.11 60.54
N PRO A 198 -38.43 -13.56 61.64
CA PRO A 198 -39.21 -13.19 62.82
C PRO A 198 -40.39 -12.28 62.46
N GLU A 199 -41.58 -12.56 63.01
CA GLU A 199 -42.83 -11.85 62.70
C GLU A 199 -42.71 -10.32 62.88
N LYS A 200 -41.90 -9.88 63.85
CA LYS A 200 -41.63 -8.46 64.12
C LYS A 200 -40.80 -7.77 63.02
N LEU A 201 -39.82 -8.48 62.46
CA LEU A 201 -39.02 -8.01 61.32
C LEU A 201 -39.87 -8.05 60.04
N ASN A 202 -40.71 -9.07 59.87
CA ASN A 202 -41.66 -9.15 58.77
C ASN A 202 -42.66 -7.99 58.80
N LEU A 203 -43.20 -7.62 59.97
CA LEU A 203 -44.08 -6.45 60.13
C LEU A 203 -43.36 -5.11 59.88
N PHE A 204 -42.13 -4.93 60.37
CA PHE A 204 -41.31 -3.74 60.10
C PHE A 204 -41.00 -3.60 58.60
N LEU A 205 -40.62 -4.71 57.95
CA LEU A 205 -40.32 -4.73 56.52
C LEU A 205 -41.58 -4.60 55.67
N GLN A 206 -42.72 -5.22 56.05
CA GLN A 206 -44.02 -5.00 55.40
C GLN A 206 -44.48 -3.55 55.54
N HIS A 207 -44.20 -2.87 56.65
CA HIS A 207 -44.50 -1.45 56.82
C HIS A 207 -43.68 -0.60 55.84
N ILE A 208 -42.36 -0.86 55.71
CA ILE A 208 -41.52 -0.22 54.70
C ILE A 208 -42.06 -0.55 53.29
N LEU A 209 -42.30 -1.82 52.99
CA LEU A 209 -42.77 -2.26 51.67
C LEU A 209 -44.12 -1.65 51.31
N THR A 210 -45.09 -1.59 52.22
CA THR A 210 -46.42 -0.97 51.98
C THR A 210 -46.36 0.54 51.86
N GLN A 211 -45.47 1.21 52.60
CA GLN A 211 -45.23 2.65 52.45
C GLN A 211 -44.65 3.00 51.07
N TYR A 212 -43.94 2.06 50.43
CA TYR A 212 -43.23 2.28 49.17
C TYR A 212 -43.71 1.40 47.99
N ASN A 213 -44.79 0.61 48.13
CA ASN A 213 -45.29 -0.36 47.12
C ASN A 213 -45.94 0.26 45.86
N THR A 214 -45.80 1.57 45.69
CA THR A 214 -46.16 2.31 44.46
C THR A 214 -45.01 3.19 43.97
N GLN A 215 -43.80 3.02 44.51
CA GLN A 215 -42.58 3.73 44.10
C GLN A 215 -41.34 2.80 43.96
N ILE A 216 -41.30 1.60 44.58
CA ILE A 216 -40.18 0.65 44.46
C ILE A 216 -40.19 -0.14 43.16
N SER A 217 -41.35 -0.65 42.72
CA SER A 217 -41.49 -1.37 41.44
C SER A 217 -41.00 -0.51 40.27
N ASP A 218 -41.28 0.78 40.32
CA ASP A 218 -40.87 1.76 39.31
C ASP A 218 -39.36 2.03 39.34
N LEU A 219 -38.72 2.00 40.53
CA LEU A 219 -37.27 2.15 40.66
C LEU A 219 -36.51 0.93 40.15
N VAL A 220 -36.99 -0.27 40.44
CA VAL A 220 -36.40 -1.52 39.93
C VAL A 220 -36.64 -1.64 38.42
N GLN A 221 -37.83 -1.31 37.93
CA GLN A 221 -38.11 -1.31 36.50
C GLN A 221 -37.25 -0.28 35.74
N ARG A 222 -37.08 0.94 36.29
CA ARG A 222 -36.15 1.93 35.72
C ARG A 222 -34.72 1.42 35.64
N GLU A 223 -34.22 0.73 36.66
CA GLU A 223 -32.88 0.14 36.63
C GLU A 223 -32.76 -0.97 35.57
N ILE A 224 -33.80 -1.80 35.41
CA ILE A 224 -33.84 -2.82 34.35
C ILE A 224 -33.82 -2.16 32.97
N ASP A 225 -34.67 -1.15 32.77
CA ASP A 225 -34.76 -0.41 31.51
C ASP A 225 -33.44 0.30 31.20
N GLU A 226 -32.86 1.01 32.16
CA GLU A 226 -31.58 1.71 32.03
C GLU A 226 -30.41 0.73 31.80
N SER A 227 -30.43 -0.43 32.44
CA SER A 227 -29.44 -1.49 32.21
C SER A 227 -29.57 -2.08 30.80
N ALA A 228 -30.80 -2.27 30.31
CA ALA A 228 -31.07 -2.71 28.94
C ALA A 228 -30.62 -1.67 27.90
N GLU A 229 -30.92 -0.39 28.11
CA GLU A 229 -30.45 0.72 27.29
C GLU A 229 -28.91 0.79 27.26
N ASN A 230 -28.26 0.70 28.42
CA ASN A 230 -26.80 0.67 28.53
C ASN A 230 -26.18 -0.54 27.82
N ASN A 231 -26.83 -1.70 27.87
CA ASN A 231 -26.38 -2.90 27.17
C ASN A 231 -26.48 -2.75 25.64
N ILE A 232 -27.55 -2.13 25.14
CA ILE A 232 -27.69 -1.81 23.72
C ILE A 232 -26.65 -0.78 23.30
N LEU A 233 -26.48 0.28 24.08
CA LEU A 233 -25.53 1.36 23.80
C LEU A 233 -24.08 0.84 23.78
N ILE A 234 -23.64 0.07 24.79
CA ILE A 234 -22.28 -0.46 24.83
C ILE A 234 -22.02 -1.43 23.66
N SER A 235 -23.03 -2.22 23.29
CA SER A 235 -22.96 -3.11 22.13
C SER A 235 -22.79 -2.30 20.84
N ASN A 236 -23.64 -1.29 20.62
CA ASN A 236 -23.55 -0.40 19.48
C ASN A 236 -22.19 0.30 19.41
N LEU A 237 -21.68 0.82 20.53
CA LEU A 237 -20.38 1.49 20.61
C LEU A 237 -19.25 0.57 20.15
N PHE A 238 -19.15 -0.67 20.65
CA PHE A 238 -18.08 -1.59 20.25
C PHE A 238 -18.24 -2.12 18.83
N VAL A 239 -19.47 -2.44 18.40
CA VAL A 239 -19.76 -2.87 17.03
C VAL A 239 -19.37 -1.78 16.04
N SER A 240 -19.77 -0.54 16.31
CA SER A 240 -19.43 0.64 15.51
C SER A 240 -17.95 0.96 15.55
N PHE A 241 -17.30 0.87 16.72
CA PHE A 241 -15.85 1.06 16.83
C PHE A 241 -15.10 0.08 15.94
N LYS A 242 -15.49 -1.20 15.94
CA LYS A 242 -14.92 -2.25 15.08
C LYS A 242 -15.18 -2.00 13.60
N LYS A 243 -16.30 -1.37 13.23
CA LYS A 243 -16.55 -0.92 11.85
C LYS A 243 -15.62 0.22 11.47
N ILE A 244 -15.50 1.26 12.31
CA ILE A 244 -14.63 2.43 12.05
C ILE A 244 -13.16 2.01 11.94
N THR A 245 -12.68 1.05 12.75
CA THR A 245 -11.28 0.62 12.67
C THR A 245 -10.92 -0.09 11.37
N LYS A 246 -11.91 -0.62 10.65
CA LYS A 246 -11.75 -1.24 9.32
C LYS A 246 -11.91 -0.25 8.16
N LEU A 247 -12.36 0.97 8.44
CA LEU A 247 -12.60 1.99 7.43
C LEU A 247 -11.27 2.62 6.98
N GLU A 248 -11.12 2.84 5.68
CA GLU A 248 -9.95 3.53 5.14
C GLU A 248 -10.23 5.02 4.96
N VAL A 249 -9.23 5.88 5.21
CA VAL A 249 -9.36 7.34 5.02
C VAL A 249 -9.61 7.72 3.56
N SER A 250 -9.12 6.89 2.62
CA SER A 250 -9.34 7.01 1.18
C SER A 250 -10.83 7.05 0.81
N GLU A 251 -11.66 6.30 1.54
CA GLU A 251 -13.10 6.28 1.35
C GLU A 251 -13.74 7.61 1.76
N LEU A 252 -13.30 8.20 2.88
CA LEU A 252 -13.77 9.52 3.30
C LEU A 252 -13.36 10.62 2.32
N TYR A 253 -12.14 10.58 1.78
CA TYR A 253 -11.73 11.52 0.74
C TYR A 253 -12.66 11.43 -0.46
N THR A 254 -12.87 10.22 -0.98
CA THR A 254 -13.71 9.97 -2.16
C THR A 254 -15.16 10.41 -1.94
N ARG A 255 -15.73 10.15 -0.76
CA ARG A 255 -17.16 10.35 -0.49
C ARG A 255 -17.49 11.74 0.05
N ILE A 256 -16.62 12.37 0.83
CA ILE A 256 -16.93 13.61 1.56
C ILE A 256 -16.16 14.82 0.99
N SER A 257 -14.96 14.62 0.43
CA SER A 257 -14.15 15.73 -0.06
C SER A 257 -14.68 16.23 -1.40
N PHE A 258 -15.19 17.46 -1.41
CA PHE A 258 -15.51 18.16 -2.65
C PHE A 258 -14.27 18.33 -3.53
N THR A 259 -13.09 18.55 -2.93
CA THR A 259 -11.82 18.62 -3.65
C THR A 259 -11.52 17.30 -4.38
N GLU A 260 -11.65 16.16 -3.70
CA GLU A 260 -11.42 14.85 -4.31
C GLU A 260 -12.46 14.53 -5.38
N GLN A 261 -13.74 14.77 -5.10
CA GLN A 261 -14.85 14.54 -6.06
C GLN A 261 -14.67 15.35 -7.33
N THR A 262 -14.17 16.59 -7.20
CA THR A 262 -13.81 17.43 -8.34
C THR A 262 -12.72 16.75 -9.15
N LEU A 263 -11.61 16.33 -8.54
CA LEU A 263 -10.53 15.61 -9.25
C LEU A 263 -11.01 14.33 -9.92
N MET A 264 -11.99 13.63 -9.32
CA MET A 264 -12.59 12.44 -9.92
C MET A 264 -13.54 12.75 -11.09
N SER A 265 -14.08 13.96 -11.19
CA SER A 265 -14.96 14.38 -12.29
C SER A 265 -14.21 14.89 -13.52
N GLU A 266 -12.88 14.79 -13.52
CA GLU A 266 -12.03 15.11 -14.66
C GLU A 266 -12.51 14.42 -15.96
N LYS A 267 -12.52 15.14 -17.08
CA LYS A 267 -12.97 14.62 -18.38
C LYS A 267 -12.11 13.47 -18.91
N ALA A 268 -10.79 13.50 -18.67
CA ALA A 268 -9.89 12.41 -19.03
C ALA A 268 -10.15 11.13 -18.22
N ALA A 269 -10.82 11.25 -17.05
CA ALA A 269 -11.19 10.16 -16.15
C ALA A 269 -10.00 9.28 -15.69
N MET A 270 -8.78 9.83 -15.67
CA MET A 270 -7.58 9.07 -15.32
C MET A 270 -7.30 9.15 -13.82
N TYR A 271 -7.59 10.28 -13.17
CA TYR A 271 -7.37 10.46 -11.72
C TYR A 271 -8.12 9.42 -10.87
N SER A 272 -9.36 9.11 -11.22
CA SER A 272 -10.21 8.16 -10.48
C SER A 272 -9.58 6.77 -10.39
N HIS A 273 -8.91 6.34 -11.46
CA HIS A 273 -8.24 5.06 -11.60
C HIS A 273 -6.83 5.04 -10.98
N MET A 274 -6.34 6.08 -10.32
CA MET A 274 -4.97 6.06 -9.76
C MET A 274 -4.87 5.28 -8.44
N TYR A 275 -3.68 4.73 -8.15
CA TYR A 275 -3.39 4.18 -6.82
C TYR A 275 -3.41 5.29 -5.75
N GLU A 276 -3.80 4.92 -4.53
CA GLU A 276 -3.98 5.85 -3.42
C GLU A 276 -2.66 6.56 -3.00
N ASN A 277 -1.52 5.87 -3.12
CA ASN A 277 -0.21 6.47 -2.90
C ASN A 277 0.08 7.60 -3.92
N ASN A 278 -0.34 7.45 -5.18
CA ASN A 278 -0.21 8.50 -6.18
C ASN A 278 -1.23 9.62 -5.94
N LYS A 279 -2.49 9.32 -5.58
CA LYS A 279 -3.46 10.35 -5.20
C LYS A 279 -2.94 11.22 -4.04
N ASN A 280 -2.29 10.61 -3.05
CA ASN A 280 -1.62 11.35 -1.96
C ASN A 280 -0.54 12.33 -2.43
N ASN A 281 0.22 12.02 -3.50
CA ASN A 281 1.16 12.96 -4.11
C ASN A 281 0.43 14.19 -4.69
N TYR A 282 -0.72 13.99 -5.33
CA TYR A 282 -1.55 15.08 -5.86
C TYR A 282 -2.12 15.92 -4.72
N ARG A 283 -2.70 15.30 -3.68
CA ARG A 283 -3.23 16.00 -2.50
C ARG A 283 -2.17 16.86 -1.83
N THR A 284 -0.98 16.30 -1.57
CA THR A 284 0.15 17.03 -0.96
C THR A 284 0.54 18.24 -1.80
N LYS A 285 0.57 18.09 -3.12
CA LYS A 285 0.90 19.18 -4.05
C LYS A 285 -0.19 20.25 -4.08
N ILE A 286 -1.46 19.87 -4.14
CA ILE A 286 -2.63 20.77 -4.10
C ILE A 286 -2.63 21.58 -2.80
N ILE A 287 -2.50 20.93 -1.65
CA ILE A 287 -2.43 21.61 -0.33
C ILE A 287 -1.32 22.68 -0.34
N ARG A 288 -0.16 22.34 -0.91
CA ARG A 288 0.97 23.26 -0.97
C ARG A 288 0.72 24.45 -1.89
N GLU A 289 0.21 24.23 -3.10
CA GLU A 289 -0.03 25.31 -4.07
C GLU A 289 -1.23 26.18 -3.67
N ALA A 290 -2.34 25.58 -3.20
CA ALA A 290 -3.50 26.30 -2.66
C ALA A 290 -3.09 27.24 -1.52
N LYS A 291 -2.23 26.75 -0.61
CA LYS A 291 -1.69 27.58 0.48
C LYS A 291 -0.86 28.76 -0.01
N LYS A 292 -0.03 28.61 -1.05
CA LYS A 292 0.75 29.72 -1.61
C LYS A 292 -0.14 30.81 -2.20
N LEU A 293 -1.24 30.39 -2.84
CA LEU A 293 -2.23 31.27 -3.44
C LEU A 293 -3.26 31.81 -2.42
N GLN A 294 -3.22 31.34 -1.18
CA GLN A 294 -4.16 31.70 -0.10
C GLN A 294 -5.63 31.42 -0.45
N ILE A 295 -5.89 30.38 -1.24
CA ILE A 295 -7.24 29.90 -1.58
C ILE A 295 -7.52 28.53 -0.95
N SER A 296 -8.79 28.11 -0.93
CA SER A 296 -9.16 26.77 -0.46
C SER A 296 -8.66 25.69 -1.42
N GLU A 297 -8.46 24.48 -0.89
CA GLU A 297 -8.07 23.30 -1.69
C GLU A 297 -9.10 22.99 -2.78
N TYR A 298 -10.39 23.12 -2.45
CA TYR A 298 -11.50 22.94 -3.38
C TYR A 298 -11.47 23.96 -4.52
N GLN A 299 -11.29 25.25 -4.21
CA GLN A 299 -11.21 26.29 -5.24
C GLN A 299 -9.99 26.07 -6.16
N TYR A 300 -8.86 25.65 -5.60
CA TYR A 300 -7.69 25.31 -6.40
C TYR A 300 -7.97 24.14 -7.34
N ALA A 301 -8.65 23.08 -6.86
CA ALA A 301 -9.02 21.93 -7.69
C ALA A 301 -9.99 22.30 -8.82
N LEU A 302 -10.98 23.17 -8.57
CA LEU A 302 -11.87 23.68 -9.61
C LEU A 302 -11.09 24.37 -10.74
N ASN A 303 -10.23 25.33 -10.39
CA ASN A 303 -9.40 26.05 -11.37
C ASN A 303 -8.46 25.08 -12.13
N LEU A 304 -7.91 24.10 -11.42
CA LEU A 304 -6.99 23.12 -11.98
C LEU A 304 -7.68 22.23 -13.02
N ILE A 305 -8.92 21.80 -12.77
CA ILE A 305 -9.68 20.96 -13.70
C ILE A 305 -10.21 21.78 -14.86
N GLU A 306 -10.66 23.00 -14.63
CA GLU A 306 -11.06 23.89 -15.72
C GLU A 306 -9.92 24.07 -16.74
N GLU A 307 -8.68 24.27 -16.27
CA GLU A 307 -7.50 24.34 -17.14
C GLU A 307 -7.19 23.00 -17.84
N ALA A 308 -7.30 21.88 -17.13
CA ALA A 308 -7.05 20.54 -17.66
C ALA A 308 -8.08 20.15 -18.74
N ASP A 309 -9.36 20.34 -18.46
CA ASP A 309 -10.47 20.02 -19.35
C ASP A 309 -10.47 20.90 -20.61
N ASN A 310 -10.16 22.20 -20.46
CA ASN A 310 -10.01 23.11 -21.61
C ASN A 310 -8.88 22.70 -22.54
N SER A 311 -7.83 22.08 -22.01
CA SER A 311 -6.71 21.58 -22.80
C SER A 311 -6.84 20.09 -23.20
N ASN A 312 -7.92 19.41 -22.81
CA ASN A 312 -8.13 17.96 -22.95
C ASN A 312 -6.94 17.13 -22.43
N HIS A 313 -6.29 17.57 -21.34
CA HIS A 313 -5.19 16.84 -20.72
C HIS A 313 -5.58 16.31 -19.34
N HIS A 314 -4.83 15.29 -18.90
CA HIS A 314 -4.87 14.84 -17.51
C HIS A 314 -4.43 15.98 -16.56
N VAL A 315 -5.11 16.12 -15.42
CA VAL A 315 -4.94 17.13 -14.37
C VAL A 315 -3.51 17.18 -13.83
N GLY A 316 -2.82 16.03 -13.89
CA GLY A 316 -1.40 15.92 -13.54
C GLY A 316 -0.48 16.80 -14.40
N TRP A 317 -0.79 17.02 -15.68
CA TRP A 317 0.02 17.87 -16.57
C TRP A 317 0.03 19.33 -16.14
N VAL A 318 -1.11 19.83 -15.66
CA VAL A 318 -1.24 21.20 -15.14
C VAL A 318 -0.58 21.30 -13.76
N LEU A 319 -0.82 20.31 -12.90
CA LEU A 319 -0.37 20.31 -11.51
C LEU A 319 1.17 20.16 -11.37
N PHE A 320 1.77 19.28 -12.17
CA PHE A 320 3.19 18.95 -12.14
C PHE A 320 3.92 19.57 -13.34
N LYS A 321 4.23 20.86 -13.22
CA LYS A 321 5.03 21.56 -14.23
C LYS A 321 6.37 20.84 -14.48
N PRO A 322 6.78 20.67 -15.75
CA PRO A 322 8.02 19.98 -16.08
C PRO A 322 9.22 20.70 -15.47
N LYS A 323 10.15 19.94 -14.91
CA LYS A 323 11.40 20.48 -14.37
C LYS A 323 12.47 20.49 -15.46
N LYS A 324 13.44 21.38 -15.29
CA LYS A 324 14.65 21.52 -16.12
C LYS A 324 15.68 20.43 -15.79
N TYR A 325 15.37 19.18 -16.16
CA TYR A 325 16.20 18.01 -15.79
C TYR A 325 17.56 17.99 -16.49
N LYS A 326 17.64 18.44 -17.75
CA LYS A 326 18.92 18.52 -18.48
C LYS A 326 19.89 19.49 -17.82
N GLU A 327 19.40 20.66 -17.44
CA GLU A 327 20.20 21.67 -16.75
C GLU A 327 20.69 21.18 -15.38
N ARG A 328 19.88 20.38 -14.68
CA ARG A 328 20.29 19.71 -13.44
C ARG A 328 21.40 18.69 -13.68
N ALA A 329 21.30 17.88 -14.73
CA ALA A 329 22.33 16.92 -15.09
C ALA A 329 23.66 17.61 -15.43
N TYR A 330 23.63 18.68 -16.23
CA TYR A 330 24.82 19.48 -16.52
C TYR A 330 25.41 20.10 -15.24
N ALA A 331 24.57 20.67 -14.37
CA ALA A 331 25.04 21.22 -13.11
C ALA A 331 25.68 20.15 -12.21
N TYR A 332 25.07 18.97 -12.10
CA TYR A 332 25.62 17.85 -11.34
C TYR A 332 27.00 17.42 -11.88
N MET A 333 27.11 17.18 -13.18
CA MET A 333 28.38 16.80 -13.81
C MET A 333 29.45 17.86 -13.57
N LEU A 334 29.14 19.14 -13.77
CA LEU A 334 30.08 20.24 -13.53
C LEU A 334 30.54 20.30 -12.08
N ILE A 335 29.60 20.22 -11.12
CA ILE A 335 29.93 20.25 -9.69
C ILE A 335 30.84 19.08 -9.33
N VAL A 336 30.51 17.86 -9.75
CA VAL A 336 31.33 16.66 -9.49
C VAL A 336 32.72 16.81 -10.11
N THR A 337 32.83 17.24 -11.37
CA THR A 337 34.12 17.42 -12.05
C THR A 337 34.95 18.50 -11.38
N PHE A 338 34.39 19.68 -11.08
CA PHE A 338 35.13 20.77 -10.43
C PHE A 338 35.55 20.39 -9.00
N SER A 339 34.65 19.80 -8.21
CA SER A 339 34.98 19.33 -6.86
C SER A 339 36.08 18.28 -6.87
N THR A 340 36.05 17.36 -7.84
CA THR A 340 37.12 16.36 -8.04
C THR A 340 38.45 17.06 -8.33
N LEU A 341 38.50 17.92 -9.35
CA LEU A 341 39.73 18.61 -9.75
C LEU A 341 40.29 19.48 -8.63
N ILE A 342 39.45 20.22 -7.91
CA ILE A 342 39.87 21.06 -6.78
C ILE A 342 40.44 20.21 -5.65
N LEU A 343 39.75 19.13 -5.26
CA LEU A 343 40.19 18.28 -4.15
C LEU A 343 41.47 17.51 -4.51
N SER A 344 41.58 17.00 -5.75
CA SER A 344 42.81 16.41 -6.27
C SER A 344 43.96 17.41 -6.28
N ALA A 345 43.72 18.65 -6.72
CA ALA A 345 44.73 19.70 -6.73
C ALA A 345 45.23 20.02 -5.32
N LEU A 346 44.32 20.26 -4.38
CA LEU A 346 44.65 20.57 -2.98
C LEU A 346 45.48 19.47 -2.32
N LEU A 347 45.12 18.20 -2.52
CA LEU A 347 45.87 17.07 -1.95
C LEU A 347 47.23 16.88 -2.65
N SER A 348 47.30 17.14 -3.96
CA SER A 348 48.54 17.03 -4.72
C SER A 348 49.59 18.08 -4.36
N VAL A 349 49.21 19.24 -3.78
CA VAL A 349 50.17 20.26 -3.31
C VAL A 349 51.18 19.64 -2.33
N PHE A 350 50.76 18.67 -1.53
CA PHE A 350 51.62 18.02 -0.53
C PHE A 350 52.40 16.80 -1.08
N MET A 351 52.00 16.25 -2.23
CA MET A 351 52.51 14.98 -2.76
C MET A 351 53.17 15.09 -4.15
N GLY A 352 53.14 16.27 -4.77
CA GLY A 352 53.70 16.55 -6.09
C GLY A 352 52.72 16.35 -7.25
N TYR A 353 53.09 16.85 -8.43
CA TYR A 353 52.21 16.90 -9.61
C TYR A 353 51.76 15.53 -10.14
N ILE A 354 52.57 14.47 -9.97
CA ILE A 354 52.18 13.11 -10.39
C ILE A 354 51.03 12.59 -9.52
N ALA A 355 51.01 12.96 -8.24
CA ALA A 355 49.93 12.58 -7.34
C ALA A 355 48.58 13.16 -7.79
N PHE A 356 48.55 14.35 -8.40
CA PHE A 356 47.32 14.92 -8.96
C PHE A 356 46.63 13.94 -9.91
N ILE A 357 47.37 13.42 -10.89
CA ILE A 357 46.83 12.53 -11.93
C ILE A 357 46.33 11.23 -11.30
N LEU A 358 47.12 10.63 -10.41
CA LEU A 358 46.76 9.37 -9.74
C LEU A 358 45.55 9.53 -8.82
N LEU A 359 45.34 10.72 -8.25
CA LEU A 359 44.26 10.98 -7.32
C LEU A 359 42.93 11.32 -8.00
N ILE A 360 42.88 11.65 -9.29
CA ILE A 360 41.62 12.01 -9.98
C ILE A 360 40.56 10.91 -9.85
N VAL A 361 40.93 9.66 -10.10
CA VAL A 361 39.99 8.52 -10.10
C VAL A 361 39.47 8.16 -8.69
N PRO A 362 40.31 7.96 -7.67
CA PRO A 362 39.79 7.66 -6.32
C PRO A 362 39.02 8.85 -5.72
N ILE A 363 39.43 10.09 -6.00
CA ILE A 363 38.72 11.28 -5.54
C ILE A 363 37.39 11.44 -6.26
N SER A 364 37.30 11.16 -7.57
CA SER A 364 36.02 11.25 -8.28
C SER A 364 35.00 10.29 -7.68
N GLN A 365 35.40 9.06 -7.35
CA GLN A 365 34.52 8.10 -6.70
C GLN A 365 34.02 8.61 -5.34
N PHE A 366 34.92 9.17 -4.52
CA PHE A 366 34.55 9.76 -3.23
C PHE A 366 33.57 10.94 -3.39
N VAL A 367 33.86 11.84 -4.32
CA VAL A 367 33.02 13.03 -4.59
C VAL A 367 31.64 12.61 -5.09
N ILE A 368 31.55 11.66 -6.03
CA ILE A 368 30.29 11.12 -6.54
C ILE A 368 29.46 10.56 -5.39
N GLU A 369 30.04 9.69 -4.56
CA GLU A 369 29.32 9.06 -3.44
C GLU A 369 28.81 10.10 -2.43
N LEU A 370 29.65 11.08 -2.09
CA LEU A 370 29.27 12.18 -1.20
C LEU A 370 28.07 12.98 -1.76
N PHE A 371 28.12 13.37 -3.03
CA PHE A 371 27.03 14.12 -3.66
C PHE A 371 25.77 13.28 -3.82
N ASN A 372 25.88 11.98 -4.10
CA ASN A 372 24.74 11.08 -4.18
C ASN A 372 24.03 10.96 -2.83
N GLN A 373 24.77 10.82 -1.73
CA GLN A 373 24.21 10.81 -0.38
C GLN A 373 23.56 12.15 -0.01
N LEU A 374 24.15 13.28 -0.40
CA LEU A 374 23.55 14.59 -0.22
C LEU A 374 22.23 14.72 -0.99
N LEU A 375 22.18 14.27 -2.24
CA LEU A 375 20.96 14.30 -3.05
C LEU A 375 19.87 13.38 -2.47
N GLN A 376 20.24 12.21 -1.97
CA GLN A 376 19.32 11.30 -1.28
C GLN A 376 18.67 11.96 -0.05
N TYR A 377 19.41 12.78 0.70
CA TYR A 377 18.85 13.52 1.84
C TYR A 377 17.92 14.67 1.40
N LEU A 378 18.23 15.32 0.28
CA LEU A 378 17.48 16.48 -0.23
C LEU A 378 16.20 16.07 -0.96
N HIS A 379 16.22 14.94 -1.67
CA HIS A 379 15.12 14.47 -2.51
C HIS A 379 14.43 13.28 -1.83
N LYS A 380 13.17 13.47 -1.47
CA LYS A 380 12.33 12.34 -1.05
C LYS A 380 11.86 11.57 -2.28
N PRO A 381 11.98 10.23 -2.28
CA PRO A 381 11.43 9.43 -3.35
C PRO A 381 9.92 9.59 -3.39
N HIS A 382 9.38 9.70 -4.60
CA HIS A 382 7.96 9.64 -4.85
C HIS A 382 7.66 8.36 -5.62
N SER A 383 6.59 7.66 -5.23
CA SER A 383 6.07 6.54 -6.01
C SER A 383 5.77 6.99 -7.44
N THR A 384 6.24 6.21 -8.41
CA THR A 384 5.96 6.38 -9.82
C THR A 384 4.45 6.42 -10.07
N LEU A 385 3.99 7.37 -10.90
CA LEU A 385 2.56 7.53 -11.18
C LEU A 385 2.03 6.32 -11.95
N LYS A 386 0.98 5.68 -11.43
CA LYS A 386 0.38 4.48 -12.02
C LYS A 386 -1.15 4.47 -11.92
N LEU A 387 -1.77 3.92 -12.96
CA LEU A 387 -3.18 3.54 -12.97
C LEU A 387 -3.37 2.19 -12.26
N LYS A 388 -4.45 2.06 -11.50
CA LYS A 388 -4.90 0.89 -10.77
C LYS A 388 -6.05 0.25 -11.55
N PHE A 389 -5.77 -0.92 -12.12
CA PHE A 389 -6.81 -1.76 -12.72
C PHE A 389 -7.37 -2.71 -11.65
N GLU A 390 -8.62 -2.50 -11.24
CA GLU A 390 -9.18 -3.20 -10.08
C GLU A 390 -9.62 -4.64 -10.36
N LYS A 391 -10.15 -4.89 -11.56
CA LYS A 391 -10.71 -6.20 -11.95
C LYS A 391 -9.89 -6.88 -13.03
N ASP A 392 -9.58 -6.14 -14.09
CA ASP A 392 -8.89 -6.66 -15.25
C ASP A 392 -8.18 -5.53 -16.01
N ILE A 393 -7.19 -5.89 -16.83
CA ILE A 393 -6.47 -4.97 -17.70
C ILE A 393 -7.36 -4.65 -18.91
N PRO A 394 -7.66 -3.37 -19.20
CA PRO A 394 -8.39 -2.98 -20.41
C PRO A 394 -7.71 -3.48 -21.70
N GLU A 395 -8.50 -3.78 -22.74
CA GLU A 395 -7.99 -4.28 -24.02
C GLU A 395 -7.01 -3.31 -24.70
N GLU A 396 -7.17 -2.00 -24.50
CA GLU A 396 -6.23 -0.96 -24.97
C GLU A 396 -4.82 -1.08 -24.37
N TYR A 397 -4.68 -1.73 -23.21
CA TYR A 397 -3.42 -1.94 -22.50
C TYR A 397 -3.02 -3.43 -22.48
N SER A 398 -3.56 -4.21 -23.41
CA SER A 398 -3.18 -5.59 -23.62
C SER A 398 -1.66 -5.76 -23.66
N THR A 399 -1.18 -6.76 -22.94
CA THR A 399 0.25 -6.90 -22.67
C THR A 399 0.67 -8.34 -22.87
N MET A 400 1.87 -8.53 -23.42
CA MET A 400 2.47 -9.86 -23.54
C MET A 400 3.75 -9.94 -22.71
N VAL A 401 3.83 -10.92 -21.82
CA VAL A 401 5.02 -11.24 -21.04
C VAL A 401 5.88 -12.20 -21.85
N ILE A 402 7.14 -11.85 -22.06
CA ILE A 402 8.11 -12.68 -22.79
C ILE A 402 9.28 -13.08 -21.89
N ILE A 403 9.75 -14.32 -22.08
CA ILE A 403 10.97 -14.83 -21.45
C ILE A 403 11.92 -15.32 -22.55
N PRO A 404 12.87 -14.48 -23.01
CA PRO A 404 13.91 -14.90 -23.93
C PRO A 404 14.80 -15.96 -23.26
N THR A 405 14.84 -17.16 -23.83
CA THR A 405 15.54 -18.31 -23.24
C THR A 405 16.38 -19.01 -24.28
N ILE A 406 17.66 -19.25 -24.02
CA ILE A 406 18.45 -20.18 -24.83
C ILE A 406 17.98 -21.60 -24.49
N VAL A 407 17.50 -22.32 -25.50
CA VAL A 407 16.93 -23.67 -25.32
C VAL A 407 17.81 -24.70 -26.02
N LYS A 408 18.05 -25.82 -25.33
CA LYS A 408 18.81 -26.98 -25.84
C LYS A 408 18.09 -28.32 -25.66
N ASP A 409 17.05 -28.37 -24.83
CA ASP A 409 16.35 -29.62 -24.48
C ASP A 409 14.89 -29.37 -24.06
N LYS A 410 14.11 -30.45 -23.96
CA LYS A 410 12.70 -30.42 -23.56
C LYS A 410 12.50 -30.10 -22.08
N GLU A 411 13.47 -30.41 -21.23
CA GLU A 411 13.39 -30.17 -19.79
C GLU A 411 13.35 -28.67 -19.53
N LYS A 412 14.20 -27.90 -20.22
CA LYS A 412 14.23 -26.43 -20.14
C LYS A 412 12.93 -25.82 -20.63
N ILE A 413 12.37 -26.31 -21.74
CA ILE A 413 11.04 -25.90 -22.22
C ILE A 413 9.99 -26.12 -21.14
N THR A 414 9.96 -27.32 -20.56
CA THR A 414 9.00 -27.68 -19.52
C THR A 414 9.11 -26.76 -18.32
N GLN A 415 10.34 -26.53 -17.81
CA GLN A 415 10.59 -25.62 -16.69
C GLN A 415 10.12 -24.19 -16.98
N MET A 416 10.36 -23.67 -18.19
CA MET A 416 9.96 -22.30 -18.52
C MET A 416 8.43 -22.16 -18.66
N PHE A 417 7.74 -23.16 -19.23
CA PHE A 417 6.27 -23.13 -19.26
C PHE A 417 5.65 -23.26 -17.88
N ASP A 418 6.23 -24.06 -16.98
CA ASP A 418 5.76 -24.16 -15.60
C ASP A 418 5.93 -22.80 -14.89
N LYS A 419 7.02 -22.05 -15.16
CA LYS A 419 7.17 -20.65 -14.68
C LYS A 419 6.13 -19.69 -15.27
N LEU A 420 5.90 -19.75 -16.58
CA LEU A 420 4.88 -18.91 -17.24
C LEU A 420 3.48 -19.16 -16.65
N GLU A 421 3.15 -20.41 -16.35
CA GLU A 421 1.89 -20.77 -15.69
C GLU A 421 1.77 -20.14 -14.30
N VAL A 422 2.84 -20.18 -13.49
CA VAL A 422 2.88 -19.50 -12.18
C VAL A 422 2.69 -17.99 -12.34
N TYR A 423 3.34 -17.36 -13.32
CA TYR A 423 3.21 -15.93 -13.58
C TYR A 423 1.80 -15.52 -14.03
N TYR A 424 1.15 -16.36 -14.84
CA TYR A 424 -0.25 -16.20 -15.20
C TYR A 424 -1.17 -16.29 -13.97
N LEU A 425 -1.01 -17.32 -13.13
CA LEU A 425 -1.80 -17.49 -11.91
C LEU A 425 -1.60 -16.33 -10.92
N SER A 426 -0.40 -15.74 -10.88
CA SER A 426 -0.07 -14.60 -10.03
C SER A 426 -0.57 -13.26 -10.57
N ASN A 427 -0.94 -13.18 -11.86
CA ASN A 427 -1.33 -11.96 -12.55
C ASN A 427 -2.51 -12.24 -13.50
N TYR A 428 -3.57 -12.85 -12.99
CA TYR A 428 -4.71 -13.28 -13.79
C TYR A 428 -5.39 -12.10 -14.49
N SER A 429 -5.50 -12.15 -15.82
CA SER A 429 -6.17 -11.15 -16.66
C SER A 429 -6.58 -11.76 -18.01
N ASP A 430 -7.64 -11.24 -18.63
CA ASP A 430 -8.07 -11.67 -19.98
C ASP A 430 -7.23 -11.05 -21.10
N ASN A 431 -6.49 -9.97 -20.80
CA ASN A 431 -5.66 -9.23 -21.75
C ASN A 431 -4.16 -9.29 -21.40
N LEU A 432 -3.75 -10.29 -20.62
CA LEU A 432 -2.34 -10.61 -20.34
C LEU A 432 -1.96 -11.96 -20.94
N TYR A 433 -0.98 -11.95 -21.83
CA TYR A 433 -0.54 -13.12 -22.59
C TYR A 433 0.91 -13.48 -22.26
N PHE A 434 1.30 -14.72 -22.52
CA PHE A 434 2.59 -15.26 -22.08
C PHE A 434 3.28 -15.99 -23.23
N THR A 435 4.52 -15.61 -23.54
CA THR A 435 5.28 -16.21 -24.64
C THR A 435 6.66 -16.65 -24.18
N LEU A 436 6.97 -17.93 -24.40
CA LEU A 436 8.34 -18.40 -24.33
C LEU A 436 9.04 -18.08 -25.66
N LEU A 437 10.06 -17.22 -25.60
CA LEU A 437 10.86 -16.84 -26.76
C LEU A 437 12.15 -17.66 -26.77
N GLY A 438 12.09 -18.81 -27.42
CA GLY A 438 13.20 -19.75 -27.55
C GLY A 438 14.24 -19.28 -28.55
N ASP A 439 15.45 -19.05 -28.06
CA ASP A 439 16.65 -18.80 -28.85
C ASP A 439 17.47 -20.09 -28.97
N CYS A 440 18.04 -20.35 -30.14
CA CYS A 440 18.83 -21.56 -30.36
C CYS A 440 20.18 -21.50 -29.61
N SER A 441 20.62 -22.65 -29.07
CA SER A 441 21.99 -22.83 -28.58
C SER A 441 23.03 -22.63 -29.69
N SER A 442 24.26 -22.30 -29.28
CA SER A 442 25.41 -22.28 -30.20
C SER A 442 25.77 -23.69 -30.64
N GLU A 443 25.83 -23.93 -31.95
CA GLU A 443 26.16 -25.23 -32.53
C GLU A 443 27.03 -25.08 -33.79
N SER A 444 27.70 -26.15 -34.22
CA SER A 444 28.53 -26.15 -35.43
C SER A 444 27.72 -26.21 -36.73
N THR A 445 26.47 -26.64 -36.67
CA THR A 445 25.55 -26.79 -37.80
C THR A 445 24.31 -25.92 -37.65
N LYS A 446 23.65 -25.60 -38.77
CA LYS A 446 22.41 -24.81 -38.79
C LYS A 446 21.25 -25.54 -38.11
N HIS A 447 21.14 -26.84 -38.33
CA HIS A 447 20.11 -27.71 -37.77
C HIS A 447 20.75 -28.81 -36.92
N THR A 448 20.08 -29.16 -35.82
CA THR A 448 20.48 -30.23 -34.91
C THR A 448 19.30 -31.15 -34.59
N ASP A 449 19.59 -32.40 -34.23
CA ASP A 449 18.55 -33.42 -34.00
C ASP A 449 17.59 -33.05 -32.86
N PHE A 450 18.07 -32.33 -31.84
CA PHE A 450 17.26 -31.91 -30.69
C PHE A 450 16.31 -30.75 -31.01
N ASP A 451 16.44 -30.07 -32.16
CA ASP A 451 15.53 -28.99 -32.55
C ASP A 451 14.08 -29.48 -32.66
N ALA A 452 13.89 -30.66 -33.26
CA ALA A 452 12.58 -31.26 -33.40
C ALA A 452 11.94 -31.57 -32.04
N GLU A 453 12.73 -32.07 -31.09
CA GLU A 453 12.28 -32.35 -29.71
C GLU A 453 11.88 -31.06 -28.98
N VAL A 454 12.65 -29.98 -29.13
CA VAL A 454 12.33 -28.67 -28.56
C VAL A 454 11.03 -28.11 -29.13
N ILE A 455 10.84 -28.20 -30.45
CA ILE A 455 9.63 -27.75 -31.14
C ILE A 455 8.41 -28.53 -30.66
N GLU A 456 8.49 -29.86 -30.64
CA GLU A 456 7.39 -30.73 -30.20
C GLU A 456 7.02 -30.47 -28.74
N ALA A 457 8.01 -30.35 -27.85
CA ALA A 457 7.79 -30.05 -26.44
C ALA A 457 7.08 -28.70 -26.24
N GLY A 458 7.51 -27.66 -26.98
CA GLY A 458 6.92 -26.32 -26.91
C GLY A 458 5.48 -26.29 -27.40
N LEU A 459 5.20 -26.88 -28.56
CA LEU A 459 3.85 -26.97 -29.13
C LEU A 459 2.90 -27.77 -28.23
N SER A 460 3.38 -28.90 -27.68
CA SER A 460 2.61 -29.73 -26.75
C SER A 460 2.26 -28.97 -25.47
N LYS A 461 3.21 -28.23 -24.88
CA LYS A 461 2.99 -27.41 -23.69
C LYS A 461 1.99 -26.26 -23.95
N VAL A 462 2.12 -25.56 -25.07
CA VAL A 462 1.17 -24.51 -25.48
C VAL A 462 -0.25 -25.08 -25.58
N LYS A 463 -0.41 -26.18 -26.32
CA LYS A 463 -1.72 -26.83 -26.49
C LYS A 463 -2.32 -27.23 -25.14
N LYS A 464 -1.54 -27.94 -24.32
CA LYS A 464 -2.00 -28.42 -23.01
C LYS A 464 -2.45 -27.29 -22.08
N LEU A 465 -1.69 -26.19 -22.00
CA LEU A 465 -2.03 -25.08 -21.13
C LEU A 465 -3.22 -24.28 -21.66
N ASN A 466 -3.28 -23.98 -22.95
CA ASN A 466 -4.40 -23.25 -23.54
C ASN A 466 -5.71 -24.07 -23.46
N GLU A 467 -5.65 -25.39 -23.62
CA GLU A 467 -6.80 -26.30 -23.37
C GLU A 467 -7.21 -26.29 -21.89
N LYS A 468 -6.24 -26.34 -20.96
CA LYS A 468 -6.51 -26.30 -19.50
C LYS A 468 -7.28 -25.06 -19.09
N TYR A 469 -6.95 -23.90 -19.65
CA TYR A 469 -7.58 -22.62 -19.32
C TYR A 469 -8.69 -22.19 -20.29
N ASN A 470 -8.94 -22.99 -21.34
CA ASN A 470 -9.91 -22.72 -22.40
C ASN A 470 -9.76 -21.33 -23.04
N LYS A 471 -8.50 -20.87 -23.21
CA LYS A 471 -8.13 -19.54 -23.73
C LYS A 471 -6.76 -19.62 -24.42
N ASN A 472 -6.53 -18.78 -25.44
CA ASN A 472 -5.23 -18.66 -26.12
C ASN A 472 -4.31 -17.68 -25.36
N ILE A 473 -3.75 -18.14 -24.24
CA ILE A 473 -2.95 -17.32 -23.33
C ILE A 473 -1.46 -17.51 -23.58
N PHE A 474 -1.04 -18.77 -23.73
CA PHE A 474 0.34 -19.18 -23.82
C PHE A 474 0.76 -19.36 -25.27
N ASN A 475 1.96 -18.90 -25.61
CA ASN A 475 2.53 -18.97 -26.94
C ASN A 475 3.98 -19.44 -26.89
N PHE A 476 4.44 -19.97 -28.02
CA PHE A 476 5.81 -20.39 -28.20
C PHE A 476 6.37 -19.84 -29.51
N VAL A 477 7.57 -19.29 -29.46
CA VAL A 477 8.32 -18.84 -30.64
C VAL A 477 9.72 -19.44 -30.53
N TYR A 478 10.14 -20.21 -31.53
CA TYR A 478 11.48 -20.78 -31.62
C TYR A 478 12.18 -20.31 -32.88
N ARG A 479 13.34 -19.71 -32.71
CA ARG A 479 14.07 -19.02 -33.78
C ARG A 479 14.90 -19.97 -34.65
N GLN A 480 15.29 -19.51 -35.84
CA GLN A 480 16.30 -20.15 -36.68
C GLN A 480 17.72 -19.81 -36.21
N ARG A 481 18.67 -20.70 -36.50
CA ARG A 481 20.11 -20.41 -36.32
C ARG A 481 20.69 -19.71 -37.55
N PHE A 482 21.56 -18.75 -37.29
CA PHE A 482 22.34 -18.00 -38.28
C PHE A 482 23.83 -18.16 -37.97
N TYR A 483 24.65 -18.23 -39.01
CA TYR A 483 26.09 -18.29 -38.85
C TYR A 483 26.61 -16.94 -38.34
N SER A 484 27.37 -16.95 -37.25
CA SER A 484 28.05 -15.77 -36.72
C SER A 484 29.55 -15.89 -37.01
N GLU A 485 30.07 -15.02 -37.87
CA GLU A 485 31.51 -14.99 -38.19
C GLU A 485 32.37 -14.71 -36.96
N GLY A 486 31.91 -13.81 -36.07
CA GLY A 486 32.64 -13.43 -34.86
C GLY A 486 32.73 -14.54 -33.81
N GLU A 487 31.76 -15.46 -33.78
CA GLU A 487 31.71 -16.58 -32.83
C GLU A 487 32.11 -17.92 -33.46
N GLY A 488 32.29 -17.96 -34.80
CA GLY A 488 32.66 -19.17 -35.55
C GLY A 488 31.65 -20.31 -35.46
N CYS A 489 30.38 -20.02 -35.14
CA CYS A 489 29.33 -21.03 -34.96
C CYS A 489 27.94 -20.51 -35.36
N TYR A 490 26.98 -21.43 -35.47
CA TYR A 490 25.58 -21.14 -35.71
C TYR A 490 24.86 -20.86 -34.40
N LEU A 491 24.18 -19.73 -34.30
CA LEU A 491 23.44 -19.31 -33.10
C LEU A 491 22.27 -18.38 -33.45
N GLY A 492 21.42 -18.06 -32.48
CA GLY A 492 20.35 -17.09 -32.66
C GLY A 492 20.88 -15.68 -32.96
N PHE A 493 20.48 -15.11 -34.10
CA PHE A 493 20.95 -13.79 -34.55
C PHE A 493 20.80 -12.72 -33.45
N GLU A 494 21.88 -12.00 -33.13
CA GLU A 494 21.95 -10.98 -32.06
C GLU A 494 21.41 -11.39 -30.68
N ARG A 495 21.29 -12.70 -30.39
CA ARG A 495 20.81 -13.22 -29.09
C ARG A 495 19.52 -12.54 -28.63
N LYS A 496 19.47 -12.10 -27.36
CA LYS A 496 18.29 -11.51 -26.71
C LYS A 496 17.75 -10.30 -27.49
N ARG A 497 18.61 -9.38 -27.93
CA ARG A 497 18.20 -8.21 -28.72
C ARG A 497 17.51 -8.61 -30.02
N GLY A 498 18.15 -9.47 -30.81
CA GLY A 498 17.59 -9.95 -32.07
C GLY A 498 16.30 -10.75 -31.87
N ALA A 499 16.22 -11.52 -30.77
CA ALA A 499 15.01 -12.26 -30.41
C ALA A 499 13.84 -11.29 -30.18
N ILE A 500 14.06 -10.24 -29.37
CA ILE A 500 13.04 -9.23 -29.05
C ILE A 500 12.62 -8.47 -30.31
N LEU A 501 13.55 -8.01 -31.14
CA LEU A 501 13.23 -7.28 -32.38
C LEU A 501 12.43 -8.13 -33.37
N HIS A 502 12.83 -9.38 -33.60
CA HIS A 502 12.07 -10.28 -34.49
C HIS A 502 10.69 -10.61 -33.89
N PHE A 503 10.62 -10.82 -32.59
CA PHE A 503 9.34 -11.07 -31.92
C PHE A 503 8.39 -9.88 -32.03
N ASN A 504 8.89 -8.65 -31.87
CA ASN A 504 8.07 -7.45 -32.01
C ASN A 504 7.47 -7.30 -33.41
N ASP A 505 8.28 -7.51 -34.46
CA ASP A 505 7.78 -7.50 -35.84
C ASP A 505 6.78 -8.62 -36.13
N LEU A 506 6.96 -9.80 -35.50
CA LEU A 506 6.01 -10.91 -35.59
C LEU A 506 4.65 -10.53 -34.99
N VAL A 507 4.63 -9.93 -33.79
CA VAL A 507 3.39 -9.50 -33.11
C VAL A 507 2.74 -8.30 -33.82
N LEU A 508 3.54 -7.41 -34.41
CA LEU A 508 3.03 -6.28 -35.20
C LEU A 508 2.50 -6.69 -36.59
N GLY A 509 2.69 -7.95 -37.00
CA GLY A 509 2.27 -8.43 -38.32
C GLY A 509 3.11 -7.88 -39.48
N ASN A 510 4.36 -7.47 -39.23
CA ASN A 510 5.24 -6.86 -40.23
C ASN A 510 5.92 -7.89 -41.15
N PHE A 511 5.83 -9.19 -40.85
CA PHE A 511 6.47 -10.26 -41.63
C PHE A 511 5.52 -10.93 -42.62
N SER A 512 6.01 -11.12 -43.85
CA SER A 512 5.43 -12.07 -44.80
C SER A 512 5.64 -13.51 -44.34
N ASP A 513 4.82 -14.44 -44.85
CA ASP A 513 4.93 -15.86 -44.49
C ASP A 513 6.30 -16.45 -44.85
N GLU A 514 6.90 -16.03 -45.96
CA GLU A 514 8.27 -16.38 -46.35
C GLU A 514 9.29 -15.93 -45.30
N LYS A 515 9.14 -14.69 -44.80
CA LYS A 515 10.06 -14.14 -43.80
C LYS A 515 9.92 -14.84 -42.45
N LYS A 516 8.70 -15.23 -42.08
CA LYS A 516 8.46 -16.03 -40.87
C LYS A 516 9.20 -17.37 -40.93
N GLN A 517 9.15 -18.06 -42.07
CA GLN A 517 9.86 -19.34 -42.27
C GLN A 517 11.40 -19.17 -42.26
N GLU A 518 11.90 -18.04 -42.75
CA GLU A 518 13.33 -17.72 -42.72
C GLU A 518 13.86 -17.45 -41.30
N LEU A 519 13.05 -16.81 -40.45
CA LEU A 519 13.47 -16.35 -39.12
C LEU A 519 13.13 -17.31 -37.97
N PHE A 520 12.09 -18.13 -38.13
CA PHE A 520 11.56 -18.99 -37.08
C PHE A 520 11.48 -20.45 -37.56
N GLN A 521 11.84 -21.36 -36.66
CA GLN A 521 11.61 -22.80 -36.85
C GLN A 521 10.18 -23.17 -36.48
N CYS A 522 9.61 -22.47 -35.48
CA CYS A 522 8.26 -22.68 -35.01
C CYS A 522 7.72 -21.39 -34.38
N GLN A 523 6.44 -21.07 -34.60
CA GLN A 523 5.73 -20.04 -33.84
C GLN A 523 4.23 -20.35 -33.76
N THR A 524 3.55 -19.82 -32.74
CA THR A 524 2.12 -20.09 -32.48
C THR A 524 1.23 -18.84 -32.57
N LEU A 525 1.70 -17.77 -33.21
CA LEU A 525 1.10 -16.44 -33.20
C LEU A 525 0.31 -16.07 -34.46
N ASP A 526 0.27 -16.92 -35.49
CA ASP A 526 -0.41 -16.60 -36.77
C ASP A 526 -1.91 -16.27 -36.64
N ASN A 527 -2.60 -16.83 -35.65
CA ASN A 527 -4.04 -16.61 -35.41
C ASN A 527 -4.30 -15.74 -34.17
N PHE A 528 -3.39 -14.82 -33.85
CA PHE A 528 -3.50 -13.96 -32.68
C PHE A 528 -4.20 -12.64 -33.04
N ASP A 529 -5.53 -12.61 -32.93
CA ASP A 529 -6.37 -11.47 -33.35
C ASP A 529 -6.37 -10.28 -32.38
N LYS A 530 -5.77 -10.44 -31.20
CA LYS A 530 -5.77 -9.43 -30.14
C LYS A 530 -4.61 -8.44 -30.38
N PRO A 531 -4.86 -7.13 -30.51
CA PRO A 531 -3.77 -6.17 -30.61
C PRO A 531 -2.99 -6.17 -29.28
N ILE A 532 -1.66 -6.16 -29.32
CA ILE A 532 -0.80 -6.01 -28.13
C ILE A 532 -0.22 -4.60 -28.10
N THR A 533 -0.36 -3.92 -26.96
CA THR A 533 0.16 -2.56 -26.76
C THR A 533 1.52 -2.55 -26.08
N TYR A 534 1.68 -3.38 -25.04
CA TYR A 534 2.90 -3.41 -24.23
C TYR A 534 3.52 -4.80 -24.19
N ILE A 535 4.83 -4.85 -23.98
CA ILE A 535 5.56 -6.09 -23.72
C ILE A 535 6.28 -5.98 -22.38
N ILE A 536 6.16 -7.02 -21.54
CA ILE A 536 7.01 -7.19 -20.36
C ILE A 536 8.09 -8.21 -20.72
N THR A 537 9.36 -7.80 -20.70
CA THR A 537 10.50 -8.70 -20.90
C THR A 537 11.13 -9.08 -19.58
N LEU A 538 11.32 -10.39 -19.37
CA LEU A 538 11.94 -10.96 -18.17
C LEU A 538 13.12 -11.85 -18.57
N ASP A 539 14.11 -11.98 -17.69
CA ASP A 539 15.13 -13.02 -17.86
C ASP A 539 14.61 -14.36 -17.31
N THR A 540 15.32 -15.45 -17.65
CA THR A 540 14.99 -16.81 -17.19
C THR A 540 14.93 -16.94 -15.68
N ASP A 541 15.67 -16.10 -14.97
CA ASP A 541 15.87 -16.15 -13.52
C ASP A 541 15.05 -15.09 -12.78
N THR A 542 14.35 -14.23 -13.53
CA THR A 542 13.53 -13.16 -12.98
C THR A 542 12.11 -13.62 -12.72
N GLN A 543 11.63 -13.36 -11.51
CA GLN A 543 10.30 -13.77 -11.06
C GLN A 543 9.31 -12.60 -11.13
N LEU A 544 8.21 -12.82 -11.85
CA LEU A 544 7.06 -11.94 -11.85
C LEU A 544 6.16 -12.26 -10.65
N VAL A 545 6.06 -11.35 -9.69
CA VAL A 545 5.32 -11.55 -8.44
C VAL A 545 3.85 -11.17 -8.58
N LEU A 546 3.06 -11.47 -7.54
CA LEU A 546 1.62 -11.19 -7.46
C LEU A 546 1.29 -9.73 -7.79
N TYR A 547 0.38 -9.51 -8.75
CA TYR A 547 -0.08 -8.19 -9.23
C TYR A 547 1.01 -7.23 -9.75
N SER A 548 2.26 -7.67 -9.89
CA SER A 548 3.33 -6.79 -10.41
C SER A 548 3.11 -6.40 -11.87
N ALA A 549 2.54 -7.30 -12.70
CA ALA A 549 2.22 -6.99 -14.09
C ALA A 549 1.21 -5.83 -14.19
N PHE A 550 0.16 -5.87 -13.36
CA PHE A 550 -0.85 -4.81 -13.29
C PHE A 550 -0.23 -3.45 -12.94
N GLN A 551 0.72 -3.44 -12.01
CA GLN A 551 1.41 -2.21 -11.61
C GLN A 551 2.35 -1.69 -12.69
N LEU A 552 3.08 -2.58 -13.38
CA LEU A 552 3.94 -2.23 -14.52
C LEU A 552 3.12 -1.62 -15.67
N ILE A 553 2.03 -2.28 -16.04
CA ILE A 553 1.12 -1.82 -17.11
C ILE A 553 0.47 -0.50 -16.71
N GLY A 554 -0.01 -0.39 -15.47
CA GLY A 554 -0.58 0.84 -14.94
C GLY A 554 0.41 2.02 -14.92
N ALA A 555 1.69 1.75 -14.67
CA ALA A 555 2.75 2.76 -14.70
C ALA A 555 2.99 3.26 -16.12
N ILE A 556 3.25 2.37 -17.09
CA ILE A 556 3.53 2.79 -18.48
C ILE A 556 2.28 3.38 -19.16
N ALA A 557 1.08 2.92 -18.78
CA ALA A 557 -0.19 3.44 -19.30
C ALA A 557 -0.52 4.85 -18.80
N HIS A 558 -0.01 5.25 -17.63
CA HIS A 558 -0.36 6.54 -17.03
C HIS A 558 -0.02 7.72 -17.98
N PRO A 559 -0.93 8.70 -18.19
CA PRO A 559 -0.76 9.76 -19.20
C PRO A 559 0.54 10.56 -19.09
N MET A 560 1.02 10.78 -17.86
CA MET A 560 2.29 11.51 -17.63
C MET A 560 3.55 10.70 -17.97
N ASN A 561 3.42 9.40 -18.14
CA ASN A 561 4.52 8.50 -18.50
C ASN A 561 4.53 8.15 -19.99
N GLN A 562 3.49 8.53 -20.75
CA GLN A 562 3.41 8.22 -22.18
C GLN A 562 4.56 8.88 -22.97
N PRO A 563 5.23 8.14 -23.86
CA PRO A 563 6.40 8.63 -24.57
C PRO A 563 6.04 9.70 -25.60
N VAL A 564 6.84 10.77 -25.63
CA VAL A 564 6.81 11.80 -26.67
C VAL A 564 8.09 11.67 -27.48
N LEU A 565 7.92 11.46 -28.79
CA LEU A 565 9.04 11.30 -29.72
C LEU A 565 9.67 12.64 -30.10
N SER A 566 10.95 12.60 -30.46
CA SER A 566 11.61 13.70 -31.16
C SER A 566 10.99 13.96 -32.54
N GLU A 567 11.24 15.13 -33.12
CA GLU A 567 10.75 15.49 -34.46
C GLU A 567 11.19 14.49 -35.55
N ASP A 568 12.42 13.98 -35.44
CA ASP A 568 12.97 12.95 -36.33
C ASP A 568 12.48 11.53 -36.00
N LYS A 569 11.69 11.38 -34.93
CA LYS A 569 11.14 10.12 -34.41
C LYS A 569 12.17 9.04 -34.08
N ARG A 570 13.44 9.42 -33.84
CA ARG A 570 14.53 8.49 -33.53
C ARG A 570 14.80 8.29 -32.04
N LYS A 571 14.17 9.07 -31.17
CA LYS A 571 14.30 8.93 -29.72
C LYS A 571 13.11 9.49 -28.96
N VAL A 572 12.98 9.11 -27.70
CA VAL A 572 12.00 9.67 -26.77
C VAL A 572 12.59 10.88 -26.05
N ILE A 573 11.86 12.00 -26.04
CA ILE A 573 12.32 13.26 -25.43
C ILE A 573 11.60 13.60 -24.11
N SER A 574 10.43 13.00 -23.87
CA SER A 574 9.63 13.13 -22.65
C SER A 574 8.79 11.88 -22.45
N GLY A 575 8.37 11.58 -21.22
CA GLY A 575 7.74 10.31 -20.88
C GLY A 575 8.71 9.13 -21.06
N TYR A 576 8.19 7.91 -21.12
CA TYR A 576 8.98 6.69 -21.10
C TYR A 576 8.42 5.68 -22.10
N ALA A 577 9.22 5.24 -23.08
CA ALA A 577 8.83 4.11 -23.92
C ALA A 577 9.23 2.77 -23.30
N ILE A 578 10.09 2.80 -22.29
CA ILE A 578 10.50 1.64 -21.50
C ILE A 578 10.56 2.01 -20.02
N MET A 579 10.08 1.11 -19.16
CA MET A 579 10.09 1.30 -17.71
C MET A 579 10.57 0.04 -17.03
N GLN A 580 11.47 0.21 -16.06
CA GLN A 580 12.10 -0.87 -15.33
C GLN A 580 11.61 -0.90 -13.87
N PRO A 581 11.16 -2.05 -13.34
CA PRO A 581 10.91 -2.20 -11.92
C PRO A 581 12.19 -2.29 -11.10
N ARG A 582 12.05 -2.13 -9.79
CA ARG A 582 13.13 -2.47 -8.85
C ARG A 582 13.41 -3.97 -8.91
N ILE A 583 14.67 -4.33 -9.06
CA ILE A 583 15.13 -5.72 -9.00
C ILE A 583 15.71 -5.98 -7.61
N ASN A 584 15.15 -6.95 -6.90
CA ASN A 584 15.59 -7.37 -5.57
C ASN A 584 16.00 -8.85 -5.61
N VAL A 585 16.63 -9.34 -4.54
CA VAL A 585 17.07 -10.74 -4.43
C VAL A 585 16.18 -11.49 -3.46
N ASP A 586 15.76 -12.69 -3.85
CA ASP A 586 14.90 -13.54 -3.02
C ASP A 586 15.65 -14.06 -1.77
N ILE A 587 14.93 -14.27 -0.66
CA ILE A 587 15.45 -14.84 0.58
C ILE A 587 16.03 -16.24 0.35
N GLU A 588 15.40 -17.04 -0.50
CA GLU A 588 15.91 -18.38 -0.82
C GLU A 588 17.28 -18.31 -1.50
N VAL A 589 17.47 -17.29 -2.35
CA VAL A 589 18.72 -17.04 -3.07
C VAL A 589 19.81 -16.55 -2.13
N THR A 590 19.52 -15.59 -1.25
CA THR A 590 20.49 -15.08 -0.28
C THR A 590 20.96 -16.17 0.69
N ASN A 591 20.09 -17.14 1.02
CA ASN A 591 20.43 -18.26 1.89
C ASN A 591 21.22 -19.40 1.20
N LYS A 592 21.46 -19.35 -0.12
CA LYS A 592 22.26 -20.38 -0.81
C LYS A 592 23.70 -20.43 -0.33
N SER A 593 24.29 -19.29 0.07
CA SER A 593 25.66 -19.24 0.59
C SER A 593 25.94 -17.99 1.42
N LYS A 594 26.99 -18.04 2.26
CA LYS A 594 27.50 -16.85 2.98
C LYS A 594 27.96 -15.74 2.03
N TYR A 595 28.44 -16.10 0.83
CA TYR A 595 28.81 -15.13 -0.20
C TYR A 595 27.58 -14.37 -0.69
N ALA A 596 26.53 -15.09 -1.09
CA ALA A 596 25.27 -14.48 -1.52
C ALA A 596 24.67 -13.59 -0.41
N GLN A 597 24.67 -14.06 0.83
CA GLN A 597 24.19 -13.27 1.97
C GLN A 597 25.02 -11.99 2.22
N LEU A 598 26.34 -12.04 2.06
CA LEU A 598 27.22 -10.88 2.26
C LEU A 598 27.03 -9.84 1.16
N PHE A 599 26.90 -10.27 -0.10
CA PHE A 599 26.89 -9.39 -1.27
C PHE A 599 25.48 -8.98 -1.73
N SER A 600 24.45 -9.77 -1.43
CA SER A 600 23.04 -9.47 -1.78
C SER A 600 22.19 -9.04 -0.58
N GLY A 601 22.76 -9.05 0.62
CA GLY A 601 22.06 -8.73 1.86
C GLY A 601 21.11 -9.85 2.31
N LEU A 602 20.10 -9.48 3.10
CA LEU A 602 19.16 -10.45 3.67
C LEU A 602 18.10 -10.94 2.65
N GLY A 603 17.89 -10.19 1.56
CA GLY A 603 16.88 -10.49 0.55
C GLY A 603 15.45 -10.33 1.07
N GLY A 604 14.48 -10.54 0.17
CA GLY A 604 13.05 -10.56 0.47
C GLY A 604 12.28 -9.29 0.15
N LEU A 605 10.96 -9.38 0.33
CA LEU A 605 10.02 -8.29 0.11
C LEU A 605 10.15 -7.24 1.22
N ASP A 606 10.26 -5.98 0.83
CA ASP A 606 9.96 -4.90 1.76
C ASP A 606 8.45 -4.89 2.03
N VAL A 607 8.06 -5.38 3.21
CA VAL A 607 6.65 -5.44 3.65
C VAL A 607 6.03 -4.03 3.69
N TYR A 608 6.88 -3.01 3.83
CA TYR A 608 6.51 -1.61 3.69
C TYR A 608 6.98 -1.15 2.32
N THR A 609 6.30 -1.57 1.24
CA THR A 609 6.58 -1.13 -0.14
C THR A 609 6.51 0.40 -0.24
N THR A 610 7.62 1.04 0.08
CA THR A 610 7.81 2.47 0.07
C THR A 610 8.75 2.77 -1.08
N ALA A 611 8.46 3.84 -1.80
CA ALA A 611 9.29 4.26 -2.91
C ALA A 611 10.74 4.41 -2.44
N SER A 612 11.68 3.69 -3.05
CA SER A 612 13.09 3.81 -2.75
C SER A 612 13.70 4.95 -3.57
N TYR A 613 14.61 5.72 -2.95
CA TYR A 613 15.36 6.74 -3.69
C TYR A 613 16.26 6.09 -4.74
N GLU A 614 16.16 6.56 -5.98
CA GLU A 614 17.11 6.23 -7.03
C GLU A 614 17.62 7.52 -7.69
N LEU A 615 18.95 7.63 -7.76
CA LEU A 615 19.63 8.86 -8.13
C LEU A 615 19.15 9.41 -9.47
N TYR A 616 19.15 8.56 -10.51
CA TYR A 616 18.84 8.99 -11.86
C TYR A 616 17.35 9.37 -11.97
N GLN A 617 16.46 8.53 -11.45
CA GLN A 617 15.02 8.75 -11.57
C GLN A 617 14.57 9.96 -10.74
N ASP A 618 14.95 10.07 -9.47
CA ASP A 618 14.46 11.13 -8.59
C ASP A 618 15.13 12.49 -8.86
N THR A 619 16.36 12.49 -9.40
CA THR A 619 17.13 13.72 -9.65
C THR A 619 16.97 14.21 -11.09
N PHE A 620 17.06 13.29 -12.06
CA PHE A 620 17.10 13.59 -13.50
C PHE A 620 15.89 13.06 -14.28
N ASN A 621 14.95 12.36 -13.62
CA ASN A 621 13.73 11.83 -14.21
C ASN A 621 13.97 10.77 -15.29
N GLU A 622 15.08 10.05 -15.21
CA GLU A 622 15.49 8.98 -16.13
C GLU A 622 16.03 7.81 -15.34
N GLY A 623 15.70 6.58 -15.73
CA GLY A 623 16.22 5.35 -15.12
C GLY A 623 17.29 4.71 -16.00
N SER A 624 17.95 3.68 -15.46
CA SER A 624 18.86 2.82 -16.22
C SER A 624 18.17 1.51 -16.56
N PHE A 625 18.14 1.15 -17.85
CA PHE A 625 17.56 -0.13 -18.30
C PHE A 625 18.60 -1.25 -18.23
N VAL A 626 18.24 -2.35 -17.58
CA VAL A 626 19.08 -3.54 -17.31
C VAL A 626 18.49 -4.81 -17.93
N GLY A 627 17.66 -4.64 -18.98
CA GLY A 627 17.13 -5.74 -19.78
C GLY A 627 15.84 -6.36 -19.26
N LYS A 628 15.22 -5.78 -18.22
CA LYS A 628 13.99 -6.27 -17.59
C LYS A 628 13.03 -5.13 -17.37
N GLY A 629 11.76 -5.35 -17.70
CA GLY A 629 10.74 -4.33 -17.51
C GLY A 629 9.69 -4.36 -18.60
N ILE A 630 8.95 -3.26 -18.71
CA ILE A 630 7.83 -3.09 -19.63
C ILE A 630 8.15 -2.03 -20.68
N TYR A 631 7.77 -2.25 -21.94
CA TYR A 631 7.93 -1.26 -23.00
C TYR A 631 6.73 -1.17 -23.92
N ASN A 632 6.58 -0.02 -24.59
CA ASN A 632 5.60 0.20 -25.64
C ASN A 632 6.07 -0.49 -26.93
N LEU A 633 5.32 -1.49 -27.38
CA LEU A 633 5.69 -2.36 -28.50
C LEU A 633 6.00 -1.56 -29.78
N LYS A 634 5.08 -0.67 -30.17
CA LYS A 634 5.18 0.11 -31.41
C LYS A 634 6.36 1.08 -31.35
N VAL A 635 6.50 1.80 -30.24
CA VAL A 635 7.57 2.80 -30.07
C VAL A 635 8.94 2.14 -29.98
N PHE A 636 9.05 1.02 -29.25
CA PHE A 636 10.27 0.23 -29.17
C PHE A 636 10.74 -0.20 -30.56
N GLN A 637 9.85 -0.82 -31.32
CA GLN A 637 10.18 -1.32 -32.65
C GLN A 637 10.54 -0.20 -33.62
N GLN A 638 9.76 0.89 -33.62
CA GLN A 638 10.00 2.04 -34.50
C GLN A 638 11.36 2.71 -34.25
N ILE A 639 11.79 2.81 -32.99
CA ILE A 639 13.03 3.51 -32.63
C ILE A 639 14.25 2.60 -32.79
N LEU A 640 14.16 1.33 -32.39
CA LEU A 640 15.35 0.47 -32.29
C LEU A 640 15.62 -0.36 -33.54
N SER A 641 14.60 -0.60 -34.38
CA SER A 641 14.78 -1.32 -35.63
C SER A 641 15.73 -0.56 -36.57
N GLY A 642 16.87 -1.18 -36.91
CA GLY A 642 17.90 -0.60 -37.77
C GLY A 642 18.77 0.50 -37.13
N THR A 643 18.59 0.81 -35.84
CA THR A 643 19.34 1.91 -35.19
C THR A 643 20.76 1.52 -34.82
N PHE A 644 20.99 0.29 -34.38
CA PHE A 644 22.33 -0.17 -33.99
C PHE A 644 22.96 -1.12 -35.02
N PRO A 645 24.29 -1.07 -35.19
CA PRO A 645 25.00 -1.99 -36.06
C PRO A 645 24.79 -3.46 -35.65
N GLN A 646 24.68 -4.34 -36.65
CA GLN A 646 24.45 -5.75 -36.43
C GLN A 646 25.67 -6.44 -35.80
N ASN A 647 25.45 -7.35 -34.85
CA ASN A 647 26.47 -8.20 -34.21
C ASN A 647 27.62 -7.43 -33.51
N LEU A 648 27.43 -6.16 -33.18
CA LEU A 648 28.47 -5.32 -32.56
C LEU A 648 28.31 -5.17 -31.04
N ILE A 649 27.08 -5.12 -30.55
CA ILE A 649 26.76 -4.68 -29.19
C ILE A 649 26.48 -5.88 -28.29
N LEU A 650 27.32 -6.08 -27.27
CA LEU A 650 27.08 -7.09 -26.23
C LEU A 650 26.03 -6.62 -25.21
N SER A 651 26.21 -5.41 -24.66
CA SER A 651 25.31 -4.79 -23.68
C SER A 651 24.42 -3.75 -24.36
N HIS A 652 23.26 -4.19 -24.83
CA HIS A 652 22.30 -3.35 -25.56
C HIS A 652 21.38 -2.58 -24.61
N ASP A 653 21.08 -3.14 -23.44
CA ASP A 653 20.07 -2.63 -22.50
C ASP A 653 20.25 -1.14 -22.19
N LEU A 654 21.48 -0.73 -21.85
CA LEU A 654 21.78 0.66 -21.48
C LEU A 654 21.54 1.62 -22.65
N LEU A 655 21.92 1.23 -23.88
CA LEU A 655 21.69 2.04 -25.08
C LEU A 655 20.21 2.12 -25.42
N GLU A 656 19.49 1.00 -25.37
CA GLU A 656 18.05 0.96 -25.58
C GLU A 656 17.32 1.89 -24.59
N GLY A 657 17.71 1.85 -23.32
CA GLY A 657 17.21 2.75 -22.28
C GLY A 657 17.45 4.23 -22.59
N ASN A 658 18.57 4.60 -23.23
CA ASN A 658 18.83 5.99 -23.63
C ASN A 658 17.95 6.44 -24.80
N TYR A 659 17.79 5.62 -25.84
CA TYR A 659 16.98 5.99 -27.02
C TYR A 659 15.48 5.97 -26.71
N LEU A 660 15.02 5.02 -25.90
CA LEU A 660 13.62 4.87 -25.49
C LEU A 660 13.26 5.70 -24.25
N ARG A 661 14.25 6.31 -23.61
CA ARG A 661 14.14 7.01 -22.34
C ARG A 661 13.53 6.10 -21.27
N CYS A 662 14.39 5.39 -20.54
CA CYS A 662 13.96 4.51 -19.47
C CYS A 662 13.43 5.30 -18.27
N GLY A 663 12.33 4.81 -17.67
CA GLY A 663 11.87 5.25 -16.36
C GLY A 663 12.03 4.14 -15.33
N LEU A 664 12.32 4.48 -14.07
CA LEU A 664 12.33 3.50 -12.99
C LEU A 664 10.98 3.51 -12.25
N ILE A 665 10.46 2.31 -11.97
CA ILE A 665 9.28 2.08 -11.13
C ILE A 665 9.81 1.66 -9.75
N ASN A 666 9.99 2.65 -8.88
CA ASN A 666 10.70 2.52 -7.60
C ASN A 666 9.89 1.87 -6.47
N ASP A 667 8.64 1.48 -6.73
CA ASP A 667 7.73 0.89 -5.76
C ASP A 667 7.09 -0.43 -6.24
N VAL A 668 7.63 -1.01 -7.33
CA VAL A 668 7.29 -2.34 -7.83
C VAL A 668 8.55 -3.19 -7.82
N GLU A 669 8.51 -4.32 -7.13
CA GLU A 669 9.64 -5.23 -6.98
C GLU A 669 9.45 -6.49 -7.82
N LEU A 670 10.51 -6.89 -8.54
CA LEU A 670 10.69 -8.21 -9.10
C LEU A 670 11.90 -8.88 -8.44
N PHE A 671 11.92 -10.20 -8.40
CA PHE A 671 13.04 -10.95 -7.82
C PHE A 671 13.95 -11.54 -8.89
N ASP A 672 15.24 -11.52 -8.63
CA ASP A 672 16.26 -12.10 -9.48
C ASP A 672 17.17 -13.05 -8.70
N ASP A 673 17.83 -13.96 -9.41
CA ASP A 673 18.86 -14.81 -8.82
C ASP A 673 20.20 -14.06 -8.69
N SER A 674 21.01 -14.49 -7.74
CA SER A 674 22.30 -13.89 -7.41
C SER A 674 23.40 -14.94 -7.39
N PRO A 675 24.63 -14.62 -7.84
CA PRO A 675 25.75 -15.56 -7.80
C PRO A 675 26.01 -16.07 -6.38
N SER A 676 26.07 -17.40 -6.22
CA SER A 676 26.34 -18.02 -4.92
C SER A 676 27.82 -18.05 -4.55
N ASN A 677 28.72 -17.68 -5.46
CA ASN A 677 30.16 -17.70 -5.26
C ASN A 677 30.87 -16.61 -6.06
N TYR A 678 32.11 -16.31 -5.65
CA TYR A 678 32.94 -15.26 -6.24
C TYR A 678 33.29 -15.50 -7.71
N LEU A 679 33.54 -16.74 -8.14
CA LEU A 679 33.98 -17.00 -9.51
C LEU A 679 32.89 -16.71 -10.53
N ASP A 680 31.64 -17.07 -10.20
CA ASP A 680 30.49 -16.78 -11.07
C ASP A 680 30.19 -15.29 -11.08
N ASP A 681 30.33 -14.62 -9.94
CA ASP A 681 30.18 -13.16 -9.84
C ASP A 681 31.26 -12.40 -10.62
N ALA A 682 32.53 -12.81 -10.53
CA ALA A 682 33.63 -12.22 -11.27
C ALA A 682 33.46 -12.41 -12.79
N LYS A 683 32.98 -13.59 -13.24
CA LYS A 683 32.64 -13.82 -14.66
C LYS A 683 31.49 -12.92 -15.11
N ARG A 684 30.48 -12.70 -14.26
CA ARG A 684 29.36 -11.79 -14.54
C ARG A 684 29.86 -10.35 -14.71
N HIS A 685 30.63 -9.84 -13.76
CA HIS A 685 31.24 -8.50 -13.84
C HIS A 685 32.17 -8.33 -15.04
N HIS A 686 33.01 -9.33 -15.35
CA HIS A 686 33.87 -9.29 -16.54
C HIS A 686 33.06 -9.15 -17.84
N ARG A 687 31.90 -9.82 -17.96
CA ARG A 687 31.02 -9.65 -19.13
C ARG A 687 30.46 -8.23 -19.20
N TRP A 688 29.99 -7.69 -18.07
CA TRP A 688 29.43 -6.34 -18.02
C TRP A 688 30.46 -5.27 -18.36
N VAL A 689 31.65 -5.31 -17.73
CA VAL A 689 32.73 -4.37 -18.02
C VAL A 689 33.11 -4.37 -19.49
N ARG A 690 33.24 -5.54 -20.12
CA ARG A 690 33.52 -5.61 -21.57
C ARG A 690 32.41 -4.98 -22.41
N GLY A 691 31.15 -5.23 -22.04
CA GLY A 691 30.00 -4.62 -22.71
C GLY A 691 29.99 -3.10 -22.59
N ASP A 692 30.27 -2.57 -21.38
CA ASP A 692 30.37 -1.13 -21.13
C ASP A 692 31.50 -0.49 -21.96
N TRP A 693 32.65 -1.15 -22.04
CA TRP A 693 33.76 -0.71 -22.89
C TRP A 693 33.42 -0.72 -24.39
N GLN A 694 32.59 -1.65 -24.85
CA GLN A 694 32.16 -1.66 -26.25
C GLN A 694 31.28 -0.46 -26.58
N ILE A 695 30.39 -0.06 -25.65
CA ILE A 695 29.45 1.05 -25.87
C ILE A 695 30.05 2.43 -25.58
N ILE A 696 31.33 2.53 -25.19
CA ILE A 696 31.99 3.81 -24.90
C ILE A 696 31.95 4.82 -26.06
N ARG A 697 31.85 4.33 -27.30
CA ARG A 697 31.76 5.18 -28.51
C ARG A 697 30.43 5.93 -28.65
N TRP A 698 29.45 5.62 -27.81
CA TRP A 698 28.13 6.26 -27.77
C TRP A 698 28.03 7.37 -26.70
N LEU A 699 29.08 7.58 -25.89
CA LEU A 699 29.26 8.78 -25.07
C LEU A 699 29.72 9.95 -25.93
#